data_AF-A0A9E1PMX3-F1
#
_entry.id   AF-A0A9E1PMX3-F1
#
_cell.length_a   1.000
_cell.length_b   1.000
_cell.length_c   1.000
_cell.angle_alpha   90.00
_cell.angle_beta   90.00
_cell.angle_gamma   90.00
#
_symmetry.space_group_name_H-M   'P 1'
#
loop_
_entity.id
_entity.type
_entity.pdbx_description
1 polymer ?
#
loop_
_entity_poly.entity_id
_entity_poly.type
_entity_poly.pdbx_seq_one_letter_code
_entity_poly.pdbx_strand_id
1 'polypeptide(L)'
;RQQAFGYTQADIKFYIGPMAVGGQDPLGSMGCDIPPAVLSDRSKMLYSYFKQNFAQVTNPPIDPIREESVMSLVSLIGPRPNLLDLKTGGKHMRLEVHQPILSNVDLEKIRRIENKVDHAFVTYTLDICYPATDGATGMKSALDQLCQKAQQVVIEGHNILILSDRGVNADRIAIPALLATAAVHHHLIREGLRTEVGLVVETGEARQVHDFCLLAGYGAEAINPYLVFESLSHMRHEFPEDPSEAEVHQRYVKAVNKGILKVMSKMGISTYQSYCGAQIFDAVGLASSFIAKYFTGTASSIEGVGLAEIAQETVSRHGDAYGTAPIFEEALDVGGELAYRARGEEHIWTPETISALQHSVRNSDYEGYKKYSSMIDDHDHKLKNLRGLFKFTDGQSVPLDEVEPISKITKRFATGAMSFGSISWEAHTTIAIAMNRLGGKSNTGEGGEEAVRFKPMENGDSMRSAIKQVASGRFGVTTEYLVNADDIQIKMAQGAKPGEGGQLPGHKVDEWIGRVRHSTPGVGLISPPPHHDIYSIEDLAQLIHDLKNVNPKARVSVKLVSEVGVGTVAAGVSKAHADHVTISGADGGTGASPITSIMHAGSPWELGLAETLQTLVLNKLRGRIAVQVDGGLRTGRDVVVGALLGADEFGFATGALIAEGCIMMRKCHLNTCPAGVATQDPELRKRFTGKPEDVVNYFTFIAEEVRELMAELGFRTMQEMIGHSERLEKSDAISHWKSEGLDFSRVLATPVVGDDVAIFNCEEQNHGLEKALDNMLIEKSRDAIESGTPVTISTDIINVNRSVGAMLSGRIAERHGFDGLKEDTIHVKLTGTAGQSFGAWLSRGVTLELAGDSNDYVGKGLSGGKVIIYPSEESPIVPEENIIVGNTVLYGAIAGECYFRGVAGERFAVRNSGATVVVEGVGDHGCEYMTGGCVVVLGSTGRNFAAGMSGGIAYVLDGDGEFEKRCNMAMVELEPITDEDRAIEKLDHQGGELEAHGLVDIMHDMTSQDAQRLRVLIHNHLKYTGSSKAKEILDNWDNMLPRFVKVMPVDYRRALQEMQGRKKASEQDGISLAVGS
;
A
#
# COMPACT_ATOMS: atom_id res chain seq x y z
N ARG A 1 9.26 -33.99 -13.98
CA ARG A 1 8.94 -33.49 -12.60
C ARG A 1 8.44 -32.05 -12.61
N GLN A 2 9.23 -31.05 -13.04
CA GLN A 2 8.79 -29.64 -13.14
C GLN A 2 7.41 -29.49 -13.82
N GLN A 3 7.21 -30.13 -14.97
CA GLN A 3 5.92 -30.12 -15.67
C GLN A 3 4.77 -30.73 -14.85
N ALA A 4 5.00 -31.84 -14.13
CA ALA A 4 3.98 -32.49 -13.31
C ALA A 4 3.50 -31.59 -12.16
N PHE A 5 4.38 -30.70 -11.68
CA PHE A 5 4.07 -29.67 -10.68
C PHE A 5 3.67 -28.32 -11.29
N GLY A 6 3.46 -28.25 -12.60
CA GLY A 6 2.96 -27.08 -13.31
C GLY A 6 3.96 -25.93 -13.44
N TYR A 7 5.28 -26.18 -13.41
CA TYR A 7 6.28 -25.15 -13.65
C TYR A 7 6.22 -24.68 -15.11
N THR A 8 6.30 -23.38 -15.29
CA THR A 8 6.34 -22.73 -16.61
C THR A 8 7.68 -22.03 -16.85
N GLN A 9 7.94 -21.65 -18.11
CA GLN A 9 9.06 -20.76 -18.44
C GLN A 9 8.91 -19.40 -17.75
N ALA A 10 7.68 -18.93 -17.54
CA ALA A 10 7.40 -17.70 -16.83
C ALA A 10 7.79 -17.79 -15.34
N ASP A 11 7.55 -18.93 -14.68
CA ASP A 11 7.99 -19.17 -13.30
C ASP A 11 9.51 -19.04 -13.16
N ILE A 12 10.26 -19.68 -14.07
CA ILE A 12 11.74 -19.62 -14.07
C ILE A 12 12.22 -18.19 -14.31
N LYS A 13 11.67 -17.52 -15.33
CA LYS A 13 12.14 -16.21 -15.79
C LYS A 13 11.79 -15.05 -14.87
N PHE A 14 10.58 -15.05 -14.31
CA PHE A 14 10.06 -13.89 -13.57
C PHE A 14 10.04 -14.07 -12.06
N TYR A 15 10.10 -15.30 -11.54
CA TYR A 15 10.10 -15.57 -10.11
C TYR A 15 11.42 -16.19 -9.65
N ILE A 16 11.70 -17.44 -10.05
CA ILE A 16 12.80 -18.24 -9.48
C ILE A 16 14.18 -17.62 -9.79
N GLY A 17 14.45 -17.31 -11.06
CA GLY A 17 15.73 -16.70 -11.47
C GLY A 17 15.98 -15.34 -10.80
N PRO A 18 15.04 -14.38 -10.87
CA PRO A 18 15.19 -13.10 -10.18
C PRO A 18 15.34 -13.21 -8.66
N MET A 19 14.64 -14.12 -7.99
CA MET A 19 14.83 -14.37 -6.55
C MET A 19 16.23 -14.94 -6.23
N ALA A 20 16.74 -15.81 -7.08
CA ALA A 20 18.08 -16.38 -6.95
C ALA A 20 19.21 -15.35 -7.19
N VAL A 21 18.97 -14.36 -8.07
CA VAL A 21 19.94 -13.29 -8.34
C VAL A 21 19.84 -12.17 -7.30
N GLY A 22 18.64 -11.64 -7.07
CA GLY A 22 18.42 -10.43 -6.26
C GLY A 22 18.15 -10.68 -4.78
N GLY A 23 17.83 -11.92 -4.37
CA GLY A 23 17.53 -12.26 -2.98
C GLY A 23 16.29 -11.53 -2.41
N GLN A 24 15.35 -11.13 -3.27
CA GLN A 24 14.12 -10.41 -2.92
C GLN A 24 12.97 -10.83 -3.85
N ASP A 25 11.73 -10.63 -3.39
CA ASP A 25 10.53 -10.82 -4.21
C ASP A 25 10.55 -9.86 -5.43
N PRO A 26 10.44 -10.36 -6.66
CA PRO A 26 10.62 -9.54 -7.86
C PRO A 26 9.52 -8.48 -8.03
N LEU A 27 9.88 -7.35 -8.67
CA LEU A 27 8.95 -6.27 -8.99
C LEU A 27 8.36 -6.45 -10.40
N GLY A 28 7.09 -6.05 -10.53
CA GLY A 28 6.35 -5.95 -11.78
C GLY A 28 5.58 -4.64 -11.88
N SER A 29 4.75 -4.52 -12.91
CA SER A 29 3.89 -3.36 -13.13
C SER A 29 2.64 -3.72 -13.94
N MET A 30 1.67 -2.81 -13.98
CA MET A 30 0.28 -3.00 -14.43
C MET A 30 -0.52 -3.93 -13.52
N GLY A 31 -1.82 -4.05 -13.79
CA GLY A 31 -2.75 -4.88 -13.02
C GLY A 31 -2.80 -6.32 -13.53
N CYS A 32 -3.46 -7.18 -12.75
CA CYS A 32 -3.82 -8.52 -13.16
C CYS A 32 -5.07 -8.47 -14.06
N ASP A 33 -4.91 -8.78 -15.35
CA ASP A 33 -5.98 -8.76 -16.35
C ASP A 33 -6.22 -10.13 -16.99
N ILE A 34 -5.82 -11.19 -16.28
CA ILE A 34 -6.12 -12.58 -16.61
C ILE A 34 -7.40 -13.03 -15.89
N PRO A 35 -8.07 -14.10 -16.36
CA PRO A 35 -9.23 -14.65 -15.65
C PRO A 35 -8.89 -15.12 -14.23
N PRO A 36 -9.81 -14.96 -13.25
CA PRO A 36 -9.76 -15.70 -12.00
C PRO A 36 -9.59 -17.21 -12.24
N ALA A 37 -8.95 -17.94 -11.33
CA ALA A 37 -8.57 -19.35 -11.56
C ALA A 37 -9.77 -20.25 -11.94
N VAL A 38 -10.94 -19.99 -11.36
CA VAL A 38 -12.20 -20.68 -11.65
C VAL A 38 -12.73 -20.45 -13.08
N LEU A 39 -12.30 -19.37 -13.75
CA LEU A 39 -12.72 -19.01 -15.11
C LEU A 39 -11.66 -19.31 -16.18
N SER A 40 -10.44 -19.66 -15.79
CA SER A 40 -9.37 -19.96 -16.74
C SER A 40 -9.59 -21.32 -17.43
N ASP A 41 -9.42 -21.38 -18.74
CA ASP A 41 -9.41 -22.64 -19.50
C ASP A 41 -8.16 -23.49 -19.23
N ARG A 42 -7.12 -22.89 -18.63
CA ARG A 42 -5.88 -23.58 -18.29
C ARG A 42 -6.03 -24.28 -16.94
N SER A 43 -5.27 -25.36 -16.78
CA SER A 43 -5.12 -26.04 -15.49
C SER A 43 -4.39 -25.13 -14.50
N LYS A 44 -5.06 -24.77 -13.40
CA LYS A 44 -4.52 -23.87 -12.37
C LYS A 44 -4.04 -24.62 -11.14
N MET A 45 -3.03 -24.05 -10.49
CA MET A 45 -2.57 -24.54 -9.20
C MET A 45 -3.60 -24.17 -8.13
N LEU A 46 -3.80 -25.03 -7.13
CA LEU A 46 -4.78 -24.78 -6.07
C LEU A 46 -4.51 -23.45 -5.34
N TYR A 47 -3.24 -23.05 -5.22
CA TYR A 47 -2.83 -21.77 -4.66
C TYR A 47 -3.53 -20.57 -5.32
N SER A 48 -3.76 -20.60 -6.65
CA SER A 48 -4.35 -19.48 -7.40
C SER A 48 -5.81 -19.16 -7.04
N TYR A 49 -6.50 -20.04 -6.32
CA TYR A 49 -7.88 -19.84 -5.86
C TYR A 49 -7.97 -19.04 -4.57
N PHE A 50 -6.85 -18.80 -3.88
CA PHE A 50 -6.81 -18.04 -2.65
C PHE A 50 -6.23 -16.65 -2.88
N LYS A 51 -6.73 -15.67 -2.15
CA LYS A 51 -6.27 -14.28 -2.16
C LYS A 51 -5.81 -13.90 -0.76
N GLN A 52 -4.67 -13.23 -0.67
CA GLN A 52 -4.10 -12.74 0.59
C GLN A 52 -5.00 -11.63 1.15
N ASN A 53 -5.37 -11.76 2.42
CA ASN A 53 -6.10 -10.73 3.14
C ASN A 53 -5.11 -9.70 3.68
N PHE A 54 -5.61 -8.49 3.93
CA PHE A 54 -4.79 -7.37 4.38
C PHE A 54 -5.59 -6.48 5.32
N ALA A 55 -4.89 -5.68 6.12
CA ALA A 55 -5.53 -4.74 7.01
C ALA A 55 -5.86 -3.46 6.25
N GLN A 56 -7.06 -2.93 6.49
CA GLN A 56 -7.46 -1.61 6.04
C GLN A 56 -8.36 -0.98 7.11
N VAL A 57 -7.95 0.20 7.60
CA VAL A 57 -8.66 1.02 8.61
C VAL A 57 -8.71 0.41 10.03
N THR A 58 -9.20 -0.82 10.18
CA THR A 58 -9.45 -1.44 11.50
C THR A 58 -8.19 -1.61 12.35
N ASN A 59 -7.08 -1.86 11.69
CA ASN A 59 -5.74 -1.99 12.23
C ASN A 59 -4.74 -1.66 11.11
N PRO A 60 -3.47 -1.32 11.45
CA PRO A 60 -2.47 -1.00 10.44
C PRO A 60 -1.68 -2.23 9.97
N PRO A 61 -1.19 -2.24 8.71
CA PRO A 61 -0.06 -3.08 8.34
C PRO A 61 1.24 -2.60 9.01
N ILE A 62 2.28 -3.45 8.99
CA ILE A 62 3.63 -3.16 9.52
C ILE A 62 4.61 -2.97 8.35
N ASP A 63 5.66 -2.14 8.50
CA ASP A 63 6.77 -2.13 7.53
C ASP A 63 7.75 -3.29 7.79
N PRO A 64 7.83 -4.29 6.88
CA PRO A 64 8.63 -5.50 7.09
C PRO A 64 10.14 -5.29 6.87
N ILE A 65 10.58 -4.07 6.56
CA ILE A 65 11.97 -3.71 6.28
C ILE A 65 12.49 -2.75 7.34
N ARG A 66 11.72 -1.74 7.73
CA ARG A 66 12.13 -0.67 8.66
C ARG A 66 11.80 -1.05 10.09
N GLU A 67 10.78 -1.88 10.28
CA GLU A 67 10.37 -2.42 11.56
C GLU A 67 10.69 -3.93 11.66
N GLU A 68 11.65 -4.44 10.86
CA GLU A 68 12.03 -5.86 10.85
C GLU A 68 12.39 -6.38 12.26
N SER A 69 12.92 -5.51 13.13
CA SER A 69 13.29 -5.84 14.52
C SER A 69 12.13 -6.36 15.38
N VAL A 70 10.88 -6.02 15.07
CA VAL A 70 9.70 -6.54 15.79
C VAL A 70 9.10 -7.78 15.14
N MET A 71 9.63 -8.21 13.99
CA MET A 71 9.14 -9.35 13.23
C MET A 71 10.01 -10.60 13.43
N SER A 72 9.42 -11.78 13.24
CA SER A 72 10.15 -13.04 13.38
C SER A 72 9.60 -14.16 12.51
N LEU A 73 10.52 -14.85 11.83
CA LEU A 73 10.27 -16.09 11.10
C LEU A 73 10.60 -17.35 11.90
N VAL A 74 10.97 -17.20 13.17
CA VAL A 74 11.23 -18.36 14.04
C VAL A 74 10.00 -19.25 14.07
N SER A 75 10.21 -20.55 13.85
CA SER A 75 9.18 -21.57 13.94
C SER A 75 9.60 -22.65 14.92
N LEU A 76 8.61 -23.28 15.55
CA LEU A 76 8.81 -24.34 16.54
C LEU A 76 8.09 -25.59 16.05
N ILE A 77 8.85 -26.62 15.67
CA ILE A 77 8.32 -27.88 15.14
C ILE A 77 8.15 -28.88 16.28
N GLY A 78 6.95 -29.45 16.39
CA GLY A 78 6.64 -30.49 17.37
C GLY A 78 5.55 -30.11 18.37
N PRO A 79 5.33 -30.95 19.41
CA PRO A 79 4.20 -30.86 20.32
C PRO A 79 4.14 -29.53 21.07
N ARG A 80 2.95 -28.95 21.21
CA ARG A 80 2.70 -27.69 21.90
C ARG A 80 2.70 -27.92 23.43
N PRO A 81 3.29 -26.99 24.21
CA PRO A 81 3.32 -27.11 25.66
C PRO A 81 1.92 -26.93 26.27
N ASN A 82 1.71 -27.49 27.46
CA ASN A 82 0.53 -27.20 28.24
C ASN A 82 0.64 -25.79 28.84
N LEU A 83 -0.15 -24.85 28.31
CA LEU A 83 -0.15 -23.45 28.76
C LEU A 83 -0.60 -23.27 30.21
N LEU A 84 -1.25 -24.27 30.82
CA LEU A 84 -1.71 -24.23 32.22
C LEU A 84 -0.69 -24.80 33.21
N ASP A 85 0.35 -25.52 32.74
CA ASP A 85 1.42 -26.05 33.60
C ASP A 85 2.63 -25.12 33.64
N LEU A 86 2.56 -24.14 34.53
CA LEU A 86 3.60 -23.13 34.75
C LEU A 86 4.90 -23.67 35.34
N LYS A 87 4.93 -24.92 35.82
CA LYS A 87 6.08 -25.48 36.56
C LYS A 87 6.93 -26.41 35.72
N THR A 88 6.32 -27.20 34.84
CA THR A 88 7.06 -28.15 34.02
C THR A 88 7.06 -27.79 32.55
N GLY A 89 6.07 -27.04 32.04
CA GLY A 89 5.88 -26.78 30.62
C GLY A 89 5.58 -28.06 29.80
N GLY A 90 5.43 -29.21 30.46
CA GLY A 90 5.43 -30.55 29.84
C GLY A 90 6.84 -31.16 29.74
N LYS A 91 6.91 -32.45 29.39
CA LYS A 91 8.19 -33.17 29.13
C LYS A 91 8.64 -33.09 27.67
N HIS A 92 7.86 -32.44 26.82
CA HIS A 92 8.04 -32.49 25.39
C HIS A 92 8.96 -31.37 24.90
N MET A 93 9.90 -31.72 24.05
CA MET A 93 10.81 -30.79 23.39
C MET A 93 10.16 -30.27 22.10
N ARG A 94 10.58 -29.09 21.64
CA ARG A 94 10.26 -28.56 20.31
C ARG A 94 11.54 -28.21 19.58
N LEU A 95 11.54 -28.42 18.26
CA LEU A 95 12.65 -28.03 17.41
C LEU A 95 12.48 -26.58 16.99
N GLU A 96 13.39 -25.74 17.45
CA GLU A 96 13.47 -24.37 16.95
C GLU A 96 14.19 -24.34 15.62
N VAL A 97 13.54 -23.72 14.64
CA VAL A 97 14.15 -23.34 13.36
C VAL A 97 14.09 -21.83 13.23
N HIS A 98 15.20 -21.22 12.80
CA HIS A 98 15.29 -19.77 12.66
C HIS A 98 14.40 -19.19 11.54
N GLN A 99 13.95 -20.05 10.63
CA GLN A 99 13.11 -19.73 9.48
C GLN A 99 12.32 -20.97 9.06
N PRO A 100 11.17 -20.81 8.37
CA PRO A 100 10.33 -21.94 7.97
C PRO A 100 10.85 -22.68 6.74
N ILE A 101 11.71 -22.07 5.93
CA ILE A 101 12.22 -22.69 4.70
C ILE A 101 13.46 -23.54 5.00
N LEU A 102 13.34 -24.85 4.76
CA LEU A 102 14.38 -25.84 5.04
C LEU A 102 15.16 -26.18 3.79
N SER A 103 16.49 -26.26 3.89
CA SER A 103 17.31 -26.90 2.86
C SER A 103 17.04 -28.41 2.82
N ASN A 104 17.43 -29.07 1.72
CA ASN A 104 17.35 -30.52 1.61
C ASN A 104 18.16 -31.22 2.74
N VAL A 105 19.26 -30.61 3.16
CA VAL A 105 20.10 -31.13 4.25
C VAL A 105 19.39 -30.97 5.60
N ASP A 106 18.72 -29.85 5.83
CA ASP A 106 18.01 -29.61 7.10
C ASP A 106 16.80 -30.54 7.24
N LEU A 107 16.07 -30.79 6.15
CA LEU A 107 14.98 -31.78 6.16
C LEU A 107 15.50 -33.18 6.52
N GLU A 108 16.64 -33.60 5.96
CA GLU A 108 17.23 -34.90 6.29
C GLU A 108 17.72 -34.98 7.73
N LYS A 109 18.16 -33.86 8.33
CA LYS A 109 18.45 -33.81 9.77
C LYS A 109 17.19 -34.08 10.58
N ILE A 110 16.06 -33.45 10.24
CA ILE A 110 14.76 -33.67 10.91
C ILE A 110 14.33 -35.13 10.74
N ARG A 111 14.38 -35.69 9.52
CA ARG A 111 13.96 -37.06 9.24
C ARG A 111 14.73 -38.12 10.08
N ARG A 112 15.97 -37.82 10.48
CA ARG A 112 16.86 -38.76 11.20
C ARG A 112 17.13 -38.35 12.65
N ILE A 113 16.44 -37.34 13.15
CA ILE A 113 16.78 -36.65 14.40
C ILE A 113 16.68 -37.56 15.63
N GLU A 114 15.80 -38.57 15.58
CA GLU A 114 15.57 -39.55 16.65
C GLU A 114 16.89 -40.15 17.18
N ASN A 115 17.83 -40.44 16.27
CA ASN A 115 19.13 -41.04 16.58
C ASN A 115 20.07 -40.12 17.39
N LYS A 116 19.69 -38.87 17.65
CA LYS A 116 20.52 -37.84 18.28
C LYS A 116 19.94 -37.29 19.59
N VAL A 117 18.69 -37.61 19.94
CA VAL A 117 17.93 -36.89 20.99
C VAL A 117 17.15 -37.79 21.95
N ASP A 118 17.64 -38.99 22.28
CA ASP A 118 17.00 -39.93 23.23
C ASP A 118 15.48 -40.11 22.99
N HIS A 119 15.09 -40.31 21.73
CA HIS A 119 13.69 -40.44 21.28
C HIS A 119 12.75 -39.27 21.62
N ALA A 120 13.28 -38.09 22.00
CA ALA A 120 12.46 -36.90 22.24
C ALA A 120 11.72 -36.41 20.98
N PHE A 121 12.26 -36.72 19.79
CA PHE A 121 11.67 -36.42 18.50
C PHE A 121 11.62 -37.69 17.65
N VAL A 122 10.42 -38.07 17.21
CA VAL A 122 10.18 -39.24 16.37
C VAL A 122 9.41 -38.78 15.15
N THR A 123 10.02 -38.95 13.98
CA THR A 123 9.52 -38.40 12.71
C THR A 123 8.97 -39.50 11.82
N TYR A 124 7.83 -39.25 11.19
CA TYR A 124 7.28 -40.13 10.16
C TYR A 124 7.05 -39.38 8.85
N THR A 125 7.43 -39.99 7.72
CA THR A 125 7.14 -39.43 6.40
C THR A 125 5.88 -40.08 5.82
N LEU A 126 4.86 -39.25 5.60
CA LEU A 126 3.64 -39.60 4.88
C LEU A 126 3.83 -39.27 3.40
N ASP A 127 3.71 -40.30 2.58
CA ASP A 127 3.69 -40.18 1.12
C ASP A 127 2.34 -39.60 0.68
N ILE A 128 2.35 -38.47 -0.03
CA ILE A 128 1.14 -37.81 -0.55
C ILE A 128 0.91 -38.09 -2.04
N CYS A 129 1.49 -39.18 -2.57
CA CYS A 129 1.21 -39.64 -3.93
C CYS A 129 0.26 -40.86 -3.96
N TYR A 130 -0.57 -40.95 -5.00
CA TYR A 130 -1.50 -42.06 -5.23
C TYR A 130 -1.36 -42.65 -6.65
N PRO A 131 -1.83 -43.89 -6.91
CA PRO A 131 -1.68 -44.52 -8.23
C PRO A 131 -2.33 -43.72 -9.36
N ALA A 132 -1.60 -43.51 -10.46
CA ALA A 132 -2.09 -42.79 -11.63
C ALA A 132 -3.28 -43.50 -12.31
N THR A 133 -3.36 -44.83 -12.17
CA THR A 133 -4.47 -45.66 -12.67
C THR A 133 -5.82 -45.29 -12.06
N ASP A 134 -5.83 -44.69 -10.87
CA ASP A 134 -7.06 -44.32 -10.17
C ASP A 134 -7.61 -42.96 -10.66
N GLY A 135 -6.84 -42.21 -11.45
CA GLY A 135 -7.25 -40.95 -12.06
C GLY A 135 -7.76 -39.90 -11.06
N ALA A 136 -8.70 -39.05 -11.49
CA ALA A 136 -9.21 -37.96 -10.65
C ALA A 136 -10.09 -38.49 -9.49
N THR A 137 -10.83 -39.58 -9.71
CA THR A 137 -11.73 -40.17 -8.72
C THR A 137 -10.97 -40.79 -7.54
N GLY A 138 -9.71 -41.19 -7.74
CA GLY A 138 -8.82 -41.72 -6.69
C GLY A 138 -8.45 -40.72 -5.59
N MET A 139 -8.41 -39.42 -5.89
CA MET A 139 -7.87 -38.40 -4.95
C MET A 139 -8.63 -38.34 -3.63
N LYS A 140 -9.96 -38.51 -3.64
CA LYS A 140 -10.76 -38.52 -2.41
C LYS A 140 -10.34 -39.66 -1.47
N SER A 141 -10.23 -40.87 -2.01
CA SER A 141 -9.81 -42.04 -1.23
C SER A 141 -8.40 -41.88 -0.70
N ALA A 142 -7.49 -41.32 -1.52
CA ALA A 142 -6.12 -41.04 -1.11
C ALA A 142 -6.03 -40.03 0.04
N LEU A 143 -6.84 -38.97 0.01
CA LEU A 143 -6.95 -37.99 1.11
C LEU A 143 -7.51 -38.62 2.39
N ASP A 144 -8.59 -39.39 2.29
CA ASP A 144 -9.21 -40.03 3.45
C ASP A 144 -8.21 -41.03 4.10
N GLN A 145 -7.46 -41.78 3.30
CA GLN A 145 -6.38 -42.67 3.77
C GLN A 145 -5.21 -41.90 4.39
N LEU A 146 -4.79 -40.79 3.78
CA LEU A 146 -3.72 -39.93 4.31
C LEU A 146 -4.08 -39.41 5.72
N CYS A 147 -5.29 -38.89 5.89
CA CYS A 147 -5.79 -38.39 7.17
C CYS A 147 -5.83 -39.49 8.24
N GLN A 148 -6.38 -40.66 7.90
CA GLN A 148 -6.42 -41.81 8.81
C GLN A 148 -5.01 -42.27 9.20
N LYS A 149 -4.10 -42.34 8.23
CA LYS A 149 -2.71 -42.74 8.49
C LYS A 149 -1.98 -41.72 9.36
N ALA A 150 -2.18 -40.42 9.11
CA ALA A 150 -1.62 -39.36 9.95
C ALA A 150 -2.09 -39.49 11.41
N GLN A 151 -3.40 -39.68 11.62
CA GLN A 151 -3.97 -39.93 12.94
C GLN A 151 -3.35 -41.15 13.63
N GLN A 152 -3.28 -42.28 12.92
CA GLN A 152 -2.68 -43.51 13.45
C GLN A 152 -1.22 -43.28 13.89
N VAL A 153 -0.43 -42.64 13.04
CA VAL A 153 1.00 -42.40 13.27
C VAL A 153 1.24 -41.49 14.49
N VAL A 154 0.38 -40.49 14.71
CA VAL A 154 0.43 -39.63 15.90
C VAL A 154 0.08 -40.41 17.16
N ILE A 155 -0.96 -41.25 17.11
CA ILE A 155 -1.33 -42.13 18.23
C ILE A 155 -0.21 -43.14 18.56
N GLU A 156 0.54 -43.58 17.56
CA GLU A 156 1.74 -44.43 17.72
C GLU A 156 2.94 -43.69 18.35
N GLY A 157 2.82 -42.39 18.62
CA GLY A 157 3.81 -41.60 19.36
C GLY A 157 4.76 -40.78 18.49
N HIS A 158 4.54 -40.71 17.16
CA HIS A 158 5.32 -39.82 16.30
C HIS A 158 4.87 -38.37 16.50
N ASN A 159 5.83 -37.49 16.72
CA ASN A 159 5.58 -36.09 17.09
C ASN A 159 6.08 -35.09 16.04
N ILE A 160 6.55 -35.59 14.90
CA ILE A 160 6.77 -34.81 13.67
C ILE A 160 6.26 -35.62 12.47
N LEU A 161 5.39 -35.02 11.65
CA LEU A 161 4.96 -35.57 10.37
C LEU A 161 5.60 -34.79 9.23
N ILE A 162 6.19 -35.50 8.26
CA ILE A 162 6.63 -34.94 6.98
C ILE A 162 5.64 -35.38 5.91
N LEU A 163 4.91 -34.46 5.28
CA LEU A 163 4.12 -34.73 4.08
C LEU A 163 5.01 -34.59 2.86
N SER A 164 5.16 -35.63 2.03
CA SER A 164 6.15 -35.65 0.94
C SER A 164 5.56 -36.07 -0.40
N ASP A 165 5.68 -35.21 -1.42
CA ASP A 165 5.31 -35.51 -2.81
C ASP A 165 6.50 -36.01 -3.67
N ARG A 166 7.66 -36.25 -3.05
CA ARG A 166 8.89 -36.69 -3.77
C ARG A 166 8.70 -38.02 -4.51
N GLY A 167 7.68 -38.80 -4.14
CA GLY A 167 7.30 -40.07 -4.78
C GLY A 167 6.68 -39.95 -6.18
N VAL A 168 6.41 -38.73 -6.68
CA VAL A 168 5.79 -38.51 -8.00
C VAL A 168 6.62 -39.12 -9.13
N ASN A 169 5.95 -39.83 -10.03
CA ASN A 169 6.53 -40.45 -11.23
C ASN A 169 5.41 -40.78 -12.24
N ALA A 170 5.71 -41.46 -13.34
CA ALA A 170 4.72 -41.81 -14.37
C ALA A 170 3.53 -42.64 -13.85
N ASP A 171 3.71 -43.43 -12.80
CA ASP A 171 2.68 -44.31 -12.21
C ASP A 171 2.03 -43.71 -10.96
N ARG A 172 2.51 -42.56 -10.47
CA ARG A 172 2.06 -41.96 -9.20
C ARG A 172 1.84 -40.45 -9.32
N ILE A 173 0.62 -40.02 -9.02
CA ILE A 173 0.18 -38.63 -9.03
C ILE A 173 0.32 -38.05 -7.62
N ALA A 174 0.87 -36.84 -7.49
CA ALA A 174 0.90 -36.14 -6.21
C ALA A 174 -0.46 -35.49 -5.90
N ILE A 175 -0.96 -35.66 -4.67
CA ILE A 175 -2.03 -34.80 -4.13
C ILE A 175 -1.45 -33.37 -4.04
N PRO A 176 -2.19 -32.32 -4.43
CA PRO A 176 -1.73 -30.95 -4.27
C PRO A 176 -1.25 -30.69 -2.85
N ALA A 177 -0.03 -30.18 -2.68
CA ALA A 177 0.62 -30.12 -1.37
C ALA A 177 -0.17 -29.27 -0.36
N LEU A 178 -0.80 -28.19 -0.83
CA LEU A 178 -1.71 -27.37 -0.04
C LEU A 178 -2.92 -28.16 0.46
N LEU A 179 -3.55 -28.96 -0.40
CA LEU A 179 -4.72 -29.76 -0.04
C LEU A 179 -4.36 -30.85 0.96
N ALA A 180 -3.25 -31.55 0.76
CA ALA A 180 -2.76 -32.56 1.69
C ALA A 180 -2.45 -31.96 3.07
N THR A 181 -1.77 -30.80 3.09
CA THR A 181 -1.43 -30.07 4.32
C THR A 181 -2.67 -29.66 5.09
N ALA A 182 -3.62 -28.99 4.42
CA ALA A 182 -4.85 -28.50 5.05
C ALA A 182 -5.75 -29.65 5.51
N ALA A 183 -5.88 -30.72 4.71
CA ALA A 183 -6.65 -31.91 5.07
C ALA A 183 -6.12 -32.56 6.35
N VAL A 184 -4.80 -32.81 6.44
CA VAL A 184 -4.18 -33.40 7.63
C VAL A 184 -4.27 -32.45 8.82
N HIS A 185 -4.00 -31.16 8.63
CA HIS A 185 -4.09 -30.14 9.68
C HIS A 185 -5.47 -30.11 10.32
N HIS A 186 -6.53 -29.96 9.51
CA HIS A 186 -7.90 -29.89 10.02
C HIS A 186 -8.42 -31.23 10.54
N HIS A 187 -7.99 -32.36 9.95
CA HIS A 187 -8.31 -33.68 10.48
C HIS A 187 -7.76 -33.86 11.89
N LEU A 188 -6.47 -33.58 12.10
CA LEU A 188 -5.84 -33.69 13.42
C LEU A 188 -6.43 -32.70 14.43
N ILE A 189 -6.93 -31.53 14.01
CA ILE A 189 -7.67 -30.62 14.90
C ILE A 189 -8.97 -31.27 15.37
N ARG A 190 -9.77 -31.84 14.45
CA ARG A 190 -11.03 -32.50 14.78
C ARG A 190 -10.86 -33.70 15.70
N GLU A 191 -9.77 -34.43 15.54
CA GLU A 191 -9.41 -35.56 16.40
C GLU A 191 -8.73 -35.15 17.72
N GLY A 192 -8.48 -33.85 17.95
CA GLY A 192 -7.81 -33.36 19.16
C GLY A 192 -6.31 -33.71 19.24
N LEU A 193 -5.67 -34.01 18.10
CA LEU A 193 -4.28 -34.47 18.01
C LEU A 193 -3.31 -33.42 17.45
N ARG A 194 -3.79 -32.30 16.87
CA ARG A 194 -2.89 -31.32 16.21
C ARG A 194 -1.88 -30.68 17.16
N THR A 195 -2.18 -30.60 18.46
CA THR A 195 -1.24 -30.08 19.47
C THR A 195 -0.11 -31.03 19.79
N GLU A 196 -0.22 -32.32 19.45
CA GLU A 196 0.75 -33.36 19.80
C GLU A 196 1.87 -33.53 18.77
N VAL A 197 1.78 -32.82 17.64
CA VAL A 197 2.63 -33.09 16.48
C VAL A 197 2.99 -31.84 15.70
N GLY A 198 4.22 -31.80 15.19
CA GLY A 198 4.65 -30.80 14.21
C GLY A 198 4.41 -31.26 12.77
N LEU A 199 4.15 -30.32 11.86
CA LEU A 199 3.85 -30.61 10.46
C LEU A 199 4.87 -29.96 9.53
N VAL A 200 5.61 -30.77 8.78
CA VAL A 200 6.63 -30.35 7.81
C VAL A 200 6.19 -30.77 6.42
N VAL A 201 6.40 -29.93 5.41
CA VAL A 201 6.01 -30.21 4.02
C VAL A 201 7.25 -30.30 3.14
N GLU A 202 7.46 -31.45 2.50
CA GLU A 202 8.47 -31.66 1.45
C GLU A 202 7.76 -31.67 0.10
N THR A 203 7.92 -30.61 -0.68
CA THR A 203 7.13 -30.43 -1.91
C THR A 203 7.93 -29.96 -3.10
N GLY A 204 7.58 -30.50 -4.28
CA GLY A 204 8.03 -30.00 -5.56
C GLY A 204 7.16 -28.86 -6.09
N GLU A 205 5.99 -28.63 -5.50
CA GLU A 205 4.95 -27.71 -6.01
C GLU A 205 5.23 -26.25 -5.66
N ALA A 206 5.55 -25.96 -4.38
CA ALA A 206 5.71 -24.61 -3.87
C ALA A 206 6.97 -23.92 -4.41
N ARG A 207 6.79 -22.73 -5.00
CA ARG A 207 7.87 -21.99 -5.69
C ARG A 207 7.73 -20.47 -5.63
N GLN A 208 6.53 -19.96 -5.42
CA GLN A 208 6.25 -18.52 -5.24
C GLN A 208 6.04 -18.22 -3.76
N VAL A 209 6.30 -16.98 -3.33
CA VAL A 209 6.08 -16.52 -1.94
C VAL A 209 4.67 -16.87 -1.44
N HIS A 210 3.67 -16.68 -2.29
CA HIS A 210 2.27 -16.98 -1.98
C HIS A 210 2.04 -18.45 -1.58
N ASP A 211 2.69 -19.39 -2.27
CA ASP A 211 2.55 -20.83 -2.01
C ASP A 211 3.03 -21.18 -0.59
N PHE A 212 4.17 -20.62 -0.18
CA PHE A 212 4.72 -20.82 1.16
C PHE A 212 3.83 -20.21 2.25
N CYS A 213 3.26 -19.03 1.99
CA CYS A 213 2.33 -18.39 2.92
C CYS A 213 1.04 -19.21 3.08
N LEU A 214 0.51 -19.80 2.00
CA LEU A 214 -0.66 -20.67 2.10
C LEU A 214 -0.36 -21.96 2.88
N LEU A 215 0.75 -22.63 2.58
CA LEU A 215 1.18 -23.81 3.34
C LEU A 215 1.31 -23.50 4.84
N ALA A 216 1.91 -22.35 5.18
CA ALA A 216 1.99 -21.87 6.56
C ALA A 216 0.59 -21.57 7.15
N GLY A 217 -0.25 -20.83 6.41
CA GLY A 217 -1.59 -20.45 6.81
C GLY A 217 -2.53 -21.63 7.09
N TYR A 218 -2.26 -22.79 6.47
CA TYR A 218 -2.96 -24.05 6.72
C TYR A 218 -2.14 -25.07 7.53
N GLY A 219 -1.09 -24.60 8.22
CA GLY A 219 -0.52 -25.27 9.38
C GLY A 219 0.80 -26.00 9.18
N ALA A 220 1.51 -25.77 8.07
CA ALA A 220 2.90 -26.20 7.92
C ALA A 220 3.81 -25.33 8.82
N GLU A 221 4.59 -25.95 9.68
CA GLU A 221 5.56 -25.28 10.56
C GLU A 221 6.91 -25.09 9.88
N ALA A 222 7.22 -25.92 8.88
CA ALA A 222 8.39 -25.79 8.02
C ALA A 222 8.15 -26.42 6.65
N ILE A 223 8.85 -25.92 5.63
CA ILE A 223 8.64 -26.27 4.22
C ILE A 223 9.99 -26.47 3.53
N ASN A 224 10.15 -27.58 2.83
CA ASN A 224 11.29 -27.88 1.97
C ASN A 224 10.85 -27.89 0.50
N PRO A 225 11.18 -26.84 -0.28
CA PRO A 225 10.88 -26.77 -1.72
C PRO A 225 11.96 -27.48 -2.54
N TYR A 226 12.08 -28.80 -2.43
CA TYR A 226 13.23 -29.54 -2.99
C TYR A 226 13.40 -29.34 -4.49
N LEU A 227 12.30 -29.24 -5.25
CA LEU A 227 12.37 -29.12 -6.71
C LEU A 227 12.86 -27.75 -7.16
N VAL A 228 12.61 -26.69 -6.39
CA VAL A 228 13.19 -25.38 -6.67
C VAL A 228 14.71 -25.44 -6.49
N PHE A 229 15.18 -26.07 -5.42
CA PHE A 229 16.63 -26.25 -5.20
C PHE A 229 17.27 -27.08 -6.31
N GLU A 230 16.66 -28.20 -6.72
CA GLU A 230 17.13 -28.99 -7.87
C GLU A 230 17.18 -28.15 -9.16
N SER A 231 16.15 -27.33 -9.40
CA SER A 231 16.09 -26.45 -10.57
C SER A 231 17.19 -25.40 -10.55
N LEU A 232 17.41 -24.75 -9.40
CA LEU A 232 18.46 -23.74 -9.21
C LEU A 232 19.86 -24.35 -9.37
N SER A 233 20.11 -25.52 -8.80
CA SER A 233 21.39 -26.22 -8.96
C SER A 233 21.70 -26.53 -10.42
N HIS A 234 20.68 -26.83 -11.23
CA HIS A 234 20.83 -27.07 -12.67
C HIS A 234 21.13 -25.79 -13.47
N MET A 235 20.42 -24.69 -13.17
CA MET A 235 20.53 -23.44 -13.96
C MET A 235 21.55 -22.42 -13.40
N ARG A 236 22.23 -22.71 -12.28
CA ARG A 236 23.11 -21.74 -11.60
C ARG A 236 24.19 -21.12 -12.49
N HIS A 237 24.67 -21.89 -13.47
CA HIS A 237 25.70 -21.47 -14.43
C HIS A 237 25.20 -20.43 -15.43
N GLU A 238 23.89 -20.23 -15.54
CA GLU A 238 23.28 -19.19 -16.38
C GLU A 238 23.21 -17.83 -15.68
N PHE A 239 23.41 -17.79 -14.35
CA PHE A 239 23.33 -16.55 -13.59
C PHE A 239 24.63 -15.75 -13.67
N PRO A 240 24.55 -14.40 -13.57
CA PRO A 240 25.72 -13.58 -13.35
C PRO A 240 26.51 -14.09 -12.14
N GLU A 241 27.84 -14.04 -12.21
CA GLU A 241 28.77 -14.47 -11.15
C GLU A 241 28.94 -15.98 -10.95
N ASP A 242 28.16 -16.84 -11.64
CA ASP A 242 28.17 -18.31 -11.47
C ASP A 242 28.24 -18.75 -9.99
N PRO A 243 27.24 -18.37 -9.17
CA PRO A 243 27.29 -18.57 -7.73
C PRO A 243 27.39 -20.06 -7.37
N SER A 244 27.96 -20.32 -6.20
CA SER A 244 27.98 -21.68 -5.65
C SER A 244 26.55 -22.20 -5.40
N GLU A 245 26.37 -23.51 -5.36
CA GLU A 245 25.06 -24.12 -5.07
C GLU A 245 24.49 -23.65 -3.72
N ALA A 246 25.34 -23.56 -2.69
CA ALA A 246 24.92 -23.08 -1.38
C ALA A 246 24.47 -21.60 -1.43
N GLU A 247 25.20 -20.78 -2.18
CA GLU A 247 24.90 -19.35 -2.31
C GLU A 247 23.59 -19.10 -3.05
N VAL A 248 23.34 -19.79 -4.17
CA VAL A 248 22.10 -19.61 -4.94
C VAL A 248 20.87 -20.07 -4.16
N HIS A 249 20.98 -21.16 -3.39
CA HIS A 249 19.91 -21.61 -2.49
C HIS A 249 19.68 -20.59 -1.36
N GLN A 250 20.74 -20.05 -0.76
CA GLN A 250 20.64 -19.04 0.31
C GLN A 250 20.00 -17.74 -0.20
N ARG A 251 20.35 -17.27 -1.41
CA ARG A 251 19.73 -16.10 -2.04
C ARG A 251 18.22 -16.33 -2.25
N TYR A 252 17.82 -17.49 -2.77
CA TYR A 252 16.40 -17.84 -2.94
C TYR A 252 15.65 -17.89 -1.60
N VAL A 253 16.22 -18.57 -0.60
CA VAL A 253 15.65 -18.64 0.76
C VAL A 253 15.46 -17.25 1.37
N LYS A 254 16.46 -16.38 1.23
CA LYS A 254 16.39 -14.98 1.68
C LYS A 254 15.24 -14.23 0.98
N ALA A 255 15.05 -14.44 -0.32
CA ALA A 255 13.96 -13.83 -1.07
C ALA A 255 12.58 -14.27 -0.55
N VAL A 256 12.41 -15.58 -0.35
CA VAL A 256 11.17 -16.16 0.18
C VAL A 256 10.88 -15.66 1.59
N ASN A 257 11.88 -15.65 2.48
CA ASN A 257 11.74 -15.15 3.85
C ASN A 257 11.29 -13.68 3.88
N LYS A 258 11.93 -12.81 3.09
CA LYS A 258 11.52 -11.41 2.95
C LYS A 258 10.10 -11.28 2.38
N GLY A 259 9.74 -12.16 1.45
CA GLY A 259 8.38 -12.26 0.92
C GLY A 259 7.35 -12.66 1.98
N ILE A 260 7.66 -13.65 2.82
CA ILE A 260 6.77 -14.10 3.90
C ILE A 260 6.54 -12.98 4.92
N LEU A 261 7.61 -12.32 5.37
CA LEU A 261 7.52 -11.16 6.26
C LEU A 261 6.59 -10.10 5.68
N LYS A 262 6.73 -9.79 4.39
CA LYS A 262 5.88 -8.83 3.70
C LYS A 262 4.41 -9.26 3.65
N VAL A 263 4.11 -10.53 3.37
CA VAL A 263 2.72 -11.01 3.34
C VAL A 263 2.09 -10.98 4.74
N MET A 264 2.83 -11.36 5.77
CA MET A 264 2.36 -11.26 7.16
C MET A 264 2.10 -9.81 7.57
N SER A 265 2.99 -8.90 7.18
CA SER A 265 2.91 -7.50 7.57
C SER A 265 1.71 -6.78 6.96
N LYS A 266 1.15 -7.27 5.84
CA LYS A 266 -0.09 -6.74 5.24
C LYS A 266 -1.27 -6.72 6.22
N MET A 267 -1.33 -7.70 7.13
CA MET A 267 -2.36 -7.79 8.17
C MET A 267 -1.88 -7.26 9.53
N GLY A 268 -0.65 -6.74 9.61
CA GLY A 268 -0.04 -6.31 10.86
C GLY A 268 0.40 -7.47 11.76
N ILE A 269 0.71 -8.64 11.18
CA ILE A 269 1.17 -9.82 11.95
C ILE A 269 2.70 -9.83 12.00
N SER A 270 3.26 -9.85 13.21
CA SER A 270 4.72 -9.79 13.39
C SER A 270 5.42 -11.16 13.38
N THR A 271 4.75 -12.25 13.77
CA THR A 271 5.42 -13.55 13.99
C THR A 271 4.84 -14.67 13.13
N TYR A 272 5.72 -15.50 12.57
CA TYR A 272 5.34 -16.67 11.78
C TYR A 272 4.49 -17.66 12.61
N GLN A 273 4.77 -17.76 13.90
CA GLN A 273 4.02 -18.63 14.82
C GLN A 273 2.54 -18.23 14.93
N SER A 274 2.23 -16.94 14.95
CA SER A 274 0.86 -16.44 14.94
C SER A 274 0.21 -16.57 13.56
N TYR A 275 0.99 -16.46 12.49
CA TYR A 275 0.51 -16.63 11.11
C TYR A 275 0.20 -18.09 10.76
N CYS A 276 0.97 -19.03 11.31
CA CYS A 276 0.86 -20.46 11.04
C CYS A 276 -0.49 -21.02 11.53
N GLY A 277 -1.34 -21.45 10.61
CA GLY A 277 -2.70 -21.93 10.89
C GLY A 277 -3.77 -20.84 11.01
N ALA A 278 -3.43 -19.56 10.78
CA ALA A 278 -4.35 -18.44 10.96
C ALA A 278 -5.29 -18.21 9.76
N GLN A 279 -5.02 -18.82 8.60
CA GLN A 279 -5.85 -18.71 7.39
C GLN A 279 -6.14 -17.26 6.94
N ILE A 280 -5.09 -16.45 6.78
CA ILE A 280 -5.20 -15.04 6.34
C ILE A 280 -5.42 -14.95 4.82
N PHE A 281 -6.48 -15.62 4.35
CA PHE A 281 -6.83 -15.74 2.94
C PHE A 281 -8.34 -15.83 2.73
N ASP A 282 -8.80 -15.29 1.61
CA ASP A 282 -10.12 -15.51 1.04
C ASP A 282 -10.03 -16.52 -0.10
N ALA A 283 -11.03 -17.38 -0.25
CA ALA A 283 -11.19 -18.23 -1.42
C ALA A 283 -12.09 -17.56 -2.47
N VAL A 284 -11.71 -17.66 -3.74
CA VAL A 284 -12.48 -17.16 -4.88
C VAL A 284 -12.77 -18.30 -5.84
N GLY A 285 -14.03 -18.74 -5.89
CA GLY A 285 -14.49 -19.78 -6.80
C GLY A 285 -14.23 -21.21 -6.30
N LEU A 286 -14.20 -21.42 -4.98
CA LEU A 286 -14.20 -22.74 -4.36
C LEU A 286 -15.56 -23.02 -3.70
N ALA A 287 -16.07 -24.24 -3.85
CA ALA A 287 -17.32 -24.64 -3.24
C ALA A 287 -17.25 -24.62 -1.70
N SER A 288 -18.30 -24.12 -1.06
CA SER A 288 -18.44 -24.09 0.40
C SER A 288 -18.28 -25.48 1.03
N SER A 289 -18.73 -26.53 0.37
CA SER A 289 -18.59 -27.92 0.85
C SER A 289 -17.14 -28.41 0.85
N PHE A 290 -16.35 -27.98 -0.13
CA PHE A 290 -14.92 -28.27 -0.23
C PHE A 290 -14.14 -27.51 0.84
N ILE A 291 -14.42 -26.22 1.00
CA ILE A 291 -13.84 -25.37 2.05
C ILE A 291 -14.17 -25.95 3.42
N ALA A 292 -15.44 -26.24 3.70
CA ALA A 292 -15.88 -26.77 4.99
C ALA A 292 -15.13 -28.05 5.39
N LYS A 293 -14.78 -28.92 4.43
CA LYS A 293 -14.06 -30.17 4.69
C LYS A 293 -12.55 -29.97 4.88
N TYR A 294 -11.91 -29.21 4.00
CA TYR A 294 -10.44 -29.17 3.89
C TYR A 294 -9.78 -27.86 4.31
N PHE A 295 -10.50 -26.74 4.27
CA PHE A 295 -10.02 -25.38 4.57
C PHE A 295 -10.98 -24.69 5.54
N THR A 296 -11.41 -25.41 6.58
CA THR A 296 -12.51 -25.01 7.46
C THR A 296 -12.23 -23.64 8.09
N GLY A 297 -13.12 -22.67 7.87
CA GLY A 297 -13.01 -21.30 8.39
C GLY A 297 -12.63 -20.25 7.35
N THR A 298 -12.13 -20.66 6.19
CA THR A 298 -11.79 -19.73 5.09
C THR A 298 -13.06 -19.13 4.48
N ALA A 299 -13.05 -17.81 4.24
CA ALA A 299 -14.19 -17.10 3.67
C ALA A 299 -14.29 -17.33 2.14
N SER A 300 -15.51 -17.31 1.61
CA SER A 300 -15.79 -17.28 0.17
C SER A 300 -17.13 -16.61 -0.11
N SER A 301 -17.15 -15.67 -1.04
CA SER A 301 -18.38 -14.94 -1.43
C SER A 301 -19.14 -15.60 -2.57
N ILE A 302 -18.50 -16.51 -3.31
CA ILE A 302 -19.09 -17.24 -4.45
C ILE A 302 -18.81 -18.73 -4.30
N GLU A 303 -19.75 -19.56 -4.75
CA GLU A 303 -19.51 -21.01 -4.89
C GLU A 303 -18.57 -21.28 -6.08
N GLY A 304 -18.18 -22.53 -6.32
CA GLY A 304 -17.35 -22.86 -7.47
C GLY A 304 -16.87 -24.30 -7.47
N VAL A 305 -15.58 -24.50 -7.76
CA VAL A 305 -15.01 -25.84 -7.94
C VAL A 305 -14.86 -26.60 -6.61
N GLY A 306 -14.99 -27.92 -6.68
CA GLY A 306 -14.77 -28.82 -5.57
C GLY A 306 -13.58 -29.75 -5.81
N LEU A 307 -13.57 -30.88 -5.10
CA LEU A 307 -12.47 -31.84 -5.17
C LEU A 307 -12.34 -32.48 -6.57
N ALA A 308 -13.46 -32.68 -7.28
CA ALA A 308 -13.45 -33.36 -8.56
C ALA A 308 -12.68 -32.58 -9.62
N GLU A 309 -12.92 -31.28 -9.70
CA GLU A 309 -12.27 -30.39 -10.67
C GLU A 309 -10.80 -30.20 -10.32
N ILE A 310 -10.46 -29.98 -9.03
CA ILE A 310 -9.07 -29.87 -8.57
C ILE A 310 -8.29 -31.16 -8.85
N ALA A 311 -8.92 -32.33 -8.68
CA ALA A 311 -8.32 -33.61 -9.03
C ALA A 311 -8.12 -33.74 -10.54
N GLN A 312 -9.09 -33.30 -11.35
CA GLN A 312 -8.99 -33.32 -12.81
C GLN A 312 -7.85 -32.42 -13.32
N GLU A 313 -7.69 -31.21 -12.78
CA GLU A 313 -6.58 -30.31 -13.12
C GLU A 313 -5.23 -30.94 -12.79
N THR A 314 -5.14 -31.63 -11.65
CA THR A 314 -3.93 -32.33 -11.20
C THR A 314 -3.57 -33.50 -12.11
N VAL A 315 -4.56 -34.32 -12.49
CA VAL A 315 -4.37 -35.44 -13.42
C VAL A 315 -3.98 -34.94 -14.81
N SER A 316 -4.56 -33.84 -15.28
CA SER A 316 -4.20 -33.24 -16.57
C SER A 316 -2.73 -32.84 -16.62
N ARG A 317 -2.23 -32.11 -15.60
CA ARG A 317 -0.81 -31.71 -15.55
C ARG A 317 0.14 -32.90 -15.48
N HIS A 318 -0.25 -33.94 -14.74
CA HIS A 318 0.52 -35.17 -14.67
C HIS A 318 0.56 -35.87 -16.03
N GLY A 319 -0.59 -35.96 -16.72
CA GLY A 319 -0.69 -36.50 -18.08
C GLY A 319 0.14 -35.73 -19.10
N ASP A 320 0.17 -34.40 -19.03
CA ASP A 320 1.01 -33.56 -19.89
C ASP A 320 2.51 -33.82 -19.66
N ALA A 321 2.91 -34.03 -18.41
CA ALA A 321 4.30 -34.22 -18.01
C ALA A 321 4.89 -35.60 -18.35
N TYR A 322 4.04 -36.63 -18.48
CA TYR A 322 4.45 -38.00 -18.82
C TYR A 322 3.84 -38.50 -20.13
N GLY A 323 3.17 -37.62 -20.88
CA GLY A 323 2.61 -37.89 -22.19
C GLY A 323 3.66 -37.81 -23.30
N THR A 324 3.20 -37.98 -24.54
CA THR A 324 4.06 -37.97 -25.75
C THR A 324 3.92 -36.70 -26.57
N ALA A 325 3.41 -35.62 -25.98
CA ALA A 325 3.23 -34.35 -26.69
C ALA A 325 4.61 -33.74 -27.01
N PRO A 326 4.98 -33.54 -28.29
CA PRO A 326 6.35 -33.12 -28.65
C PRO A 326 6.77 -31.77 -28.04
N ILE A 327 5.80 -30.89 -27.79
CA ILE A 327 6.04 -29.56 -27.21
C ILE A 327 6.60 -29.63 -25.77
N PHE A 328 6.27 -30.70 -25.04
CA PHE A 328 6.67 -30.88 -23.64
C PHE A 328 7.86 -31.84 -23.50
N GLU A 329 8.44 -32.34 -24.59
CA GLU A 329 9.57 -33.27 -24.51
C GLU A 329 10.86 -32.57 -24.02
N GLU A 330 11.11 -31.35 -24.48
CA GLU A 330 12.33 -30.59 -24.17
C GLU A 330 12.07 -29.20 -23.54
N ALA A 331 10.81 -28.83 -23.30
CA ALA A 331 10.46 -27.50 -22.81
C ALA A 331 9.31 -27.49 -21.80
N LEU A 332 9.36 -26.55 -20.85
CA LEU A 332 8.22 -26.20 -20.01
C LEU A 332 7.18 -25.43 -20.83
N ASP A 333 5.93 -25.47 -20.39
CA ASP A 333 4.90 -24.59 -20.92
C ASP A 333 5.32 -23.12 -20.80
N VAL A 334 4.90 -22.29 -21.76
CA VAL A 334 5.31 -20.87 -21.83
C VAL A 334 4.79 -20.05 -20.65
N GLY A 335 3.71 -20.49 -19.99
CA GLY A 335 2.92 -19.70 -19.06
C GLY A 335 2.28 -18.50 -19.76
N GLY A 336 1.94 -17.48 -19.00
CA GLY A 336 1.44 -16.22 -19.57
C GLY A 336 0.83 -15.28 -18.55
N GLU A 337 0.78 -15.68 -17.29
CA GLU A 337 0.06 -15.00 -16.21
C GLU A 337 0.48 -13.54 -16.01
N LEU A 338 1.76 -13.22 -16.24
CA LEU A 338 2.31 -11.88 -16.02
C LEU A 338 2.31 -11.00 -17.26
N ALA A 339 2.37 -11.61 -18.43
CA ALA A 339 2.53 -10.90 -19.69
C ALA A 339 1.99 -11.73 -20.83
N TYR A 340 1.19 -11.08 -21.68
CA TYR A 340 0.57 -11.69 -22.84
C TYR A 340 1.56 -12.49 -23.69
N ARG A 341 1.16 -13.72 -24.02
CA ARG A 341 1.82 -14.63 -24.96
C ARG A 341 0.75 -15.26 -25.84
N ALA A 342 1.03 -15.40 -27.12
CA ALA A 342 0.07 -15.98 -28.07
C ALA A 342 -0.38 -17.43 -27.73
N ARG A 343 0.42 -18.19 -26.97
CA ARG A 343 0.09 -19.54 -26.46
C ARG A 343 -0.11 -19.59 -24.94
N GLY A 344 -0.18 -18.43 -24.30
CA GLY A 344 -0.18 -18.32 -22.83
C GLY A 344 -1.58 -18.31 -22.24
N GLU A 345 -1.69 -17.69 -21.06
CA GLU A 345 -2.97 -17.36 -20.46
C GLU A 345 -3.70 -16.28 -21.25
N GLU A 346 -5.03 -16.28 -21.18
CA GLU A 346 -5.86 -15.24 -21.76
C GLU A 346 -5.67 -13.92 -21.01
N HIS A 347 -5.64 -12.81 -21.76
CA HIS A 347 -5.61 -11.47 -21.21
C HIS A 347 -6.76 -10.64 -21.77
N ILE A 348 -7.28 -9.72 -20.96
CA ILE A 348 -8.24 -8.74 -21.44
C ILE A 348 -7.56 -7.70 -22.33
N TRP A 349 -6.34 -7.26 -21.98
CA TRP A 349 -5.56 -6.37 -22.84
C TRP A 349 -4.65 -7.17 -23.77
N THR A 350 -5.06 -7.25 -25.04
CA THR A 350 -4.28 -7.86 -26.12
C THR A 350 -3.81 -6.78 -27.11
N PRO A 351 -2.82 -7.06 -27.97
CA PRO A 351 -2.43 -6.12 -29.02
C PRO A 351 -3.62 -5.64 -29.88
N GLU A 352 -4.58 -6.53 -30.15
CA GLU A 352 -5.78 -6.25 -30.93
C GLU A 352 -6.72 -5.28 -30.21
N THR A 353 -7.05 -5.54 -28.93
CA THR A 353 -7.96 -4.67 -28.17
C THR A 353 -7.34 -3.30 -27.90
N ILE A 354 -6.02 -3.25 -27.65
CA ILE A 354 -5.25 -2.00 -27.51
C ILE A 354 -5.30 -1.19 -28.80
N SER A 355 -5.02 -1.82 -29.95
CA SER A 355 -4.99 -1.15 -31.24
C SER A 355 -6.38 -0.64 -31.64
N ALA A 356 -7.42 -1.43 -31.39
CA ALA A 356 -8.81 -1.04 -31.66
C ALA A 356 -9.17 0.23 -30.90
N LEU A 357 -8.97 0.25 -29.57
CA LEU A 357 -9.26 1.41 -28.73
C LEU A 357 -8.50 2.67 -29.20
N GLN A 358 -7.18 2.54 -29.41
CA GLN A 358 -6.34 3.68 -29.84
C GLN A 358 -6.77 4.26 -31.19
N HIS A 359 -7.16 3.42 -32.15
CA HIS A 359 -7.65 3.91 -33.44
C HIS A 359 -9.00 4.60 -33.33
N SER A 360 -9.92 4.07 -32.50
CA SER A 360 -11.24 4.66 -32.29
C SER A 360 -11.14 6.06 -31.70
N VAL A 361 -10.36 6.23 -30.63
CA VAL A 361 -10.26 7.52 -29.93
C VAL A 361 -9.53 8.59 -30.75
N ARG A 362 -8.48 8.21 -31.50
CA ARG A 362 -7.72 9.15 -32.34
C ARG A 362 -8.48 9.64 -33.57
N ASN A 363 -9.37 8.80 -34.10
CA ASN A 363 -10.18 9.13 -35.28
C ASN A 363 -11.58 9.65 -34.93
N SER A 364 -11.90 9.78 -33.64
CA SER A 364 -13.25 10.10 -33.16
C SER A 364 -14.33 9.17 -33.73
N ASP A 365 -14.03 7.87 -33.81
CA ASP A 365 -14.86 6.83 -34.42
C ASP A 365 -15.57 5.97 -33.36
N TYR A 366 -16.84 6.29 -33.08
CA TYR A 366 -17.68 5.55 -32.14
C TYR A 366 -18.03 4.13 -32.62
N GLU A 367 -18.20 3.92 -33.94
CA GLU A 367 -18.45 2.57 -34.48
C GLU A 367 -17.22 1.67 -34.31
N GLY A 368 -16.03 2.24 -34.48
CA GLY A 368 -14.78 1.59 -34.12
C GLY A 368 -14.74 1.24 -32.63
N TYR A 369 -15.16 2.15 -31.75
CA TYR A 369 -15.20 1.90 -30.31
C TYR A 369 -16.16 0.75 -29.95
N LYS A 370 -17.33 0.65 -30.60
CA LYS A 370 -18.26 -0.47 -30.40
C LYS A 370 -17.67 -1.82 -30.79
N LYS A 371 -16.77 -1.86 -31.78
CA LYS A 371 -15.99 -3.08 -32.09
C LYS A 371 -14.97 -3.40 -31.00
N TYR A 372 -14.36 -2.38 -30.40
CA TYR A 372 -13.48 -2.57 -29.25
C TYR A 372 -14.27 -3.08 -28.03
N SER A 373 -15.40 -2.45 -27.67
CA SER A 373 -16.19 -2.86 -26.51
C SER A 373 -16.74 -4.26 -26.69
N SER A 374 -17.22 -4.62 -27.88
CA SER A 374 -17.64 -6.00 -28.16
C SER A 374 -16.51 -7.03 -28.04
N MET A 375 -15.25 -6.71 -28.39
CA MET A 375 -14.11 -7.61 -28.15
C MET A 375 -13.78 -7.80 -26.67
N ILE A 376 -14.01 -6.77 -25.86
CA ILE A 376 -13.81 -6.81 -24.40
C ILE A 376 -14.93 -7.64 -23.74
N ASP A 377 -16.17 -7.36 -24.15
CA ASP A 377 -17.41 -7.93 -23.60
C ASP A 377 -17.81 -9.27 -24.26
N ASP A 378 -17.07 -9.76 -25.25
CA ASP A 378 -17.22 -11.11 -25.80
C ASP A 378 -16.82 -12.15 -24.74
N HIS A 379 -17.86 -12.75 -24.16
CA HIS A 379 -17.80 -13.77 -23.12
C HIS A 379 -18.41 -15.10 -23.55
N ASP A 380 -18.96 -15.18 -24.76
CA ASP A 380 -19.59 -16.39 -25.31
C ASP A 380 -18.56 -17.48 -25.62
N HIS A 381 -17.31 -17.08 -25.84
CA HIS A 381 -16.21 -17.98 -26.16
C HIS A 381 -15.10 -18.06 -25.11
N LYS A 382 -14.88 -16.99 -24.32
CA LYS A 382 -13.77 -16.91 -23.34
C LYS A 382 -14.12 -16.06 -22.12
N LEU A 383 -14.18 -16.68 -20.95
CA LEU A 383 -14.48 -16.00 -19.70
C LEU A 383 -13.25 -15.29 -19.15
N LYS A 384 -13.36 -13.97 -18.94
CA LYS A 384 -12.22 -13.12 -18.54
C LYS A 384 -12.34 -12.52 -17.14
N ASN A 385 -13.55 -12.37 -16.61
CA ASN A 385 -13.83 -11.78 -15.31
C ASN A 385 -15.22 -12.22 -14.81
N LEU A 386 -15.55 -11.93 -13.55
CA LEU A 386 -16.83 -12.38 -12.96
C LEU A 386 -18.03 -11.70 -13.60
N ARG A 387 -17.98 -10.38 -13.82
CA ARG A 387 -19.05 -9.63 -14.50
C ARG A 387 -19.36 -10.08 -15.92
N GLY A 388 -18.46 -10.80 -16.58
CA GLY A 388 -18.72 -11.41 -17.87
C GLY A 388 -19.71 -12.58 -17.81
N LEU A 389 -19.97 -13.12 -16.61
CA LEU A 389 -21.01 -14.11 -16.36
C LEU A 389 -22.39 -13.50 -16.12
N PHE A 390 -22.51 -12.18 -16.06
CA PHE A 390 -23.79 -11.52 -15.84
C PHE A 390 -24.46 -11.19 -17.17
N LYS A 391 -25.77 -11.40 -17.26
CA LYS A 391 -26.63 -10.85 -18.30
C LYS A 391 -27.61 -9.86 -17.68
N PHE A 392 -28.05 -8.92 -18.50
CA PHE A 392 -29.10 -7.97 -18.13
C PHE A 392 -30.46 -8.65 -18.23
N THR A 393 -31.34 -8.41 -17.27
CA THR A 393 -32.75 -8.85 -17.36
C THR A 393 -33.58 -7.86 -18.17
N ASP A 394 -34.66 -8.32 -18.79
CA ASP A 394 -35.48 -7.50 -19.66
C ASP A 394 -36.07 -6.26 -18.95
N GLY A 395 -35.84 -5.09 -19.55
CA GLY A 395 -36.38 -3.80 -19.13
C GLY A 395 -37.53 -3.32 -20.02
N GLN A 396 -38.23 -2.28 -19.58
CA GLN A 396 -39.12 -1.54 -20.48
C GLN A 396 -38.32 -0.43 -21.14
N SER A 397 -37.79 -0.71 -22.34
CA SER A 397 -36.94 0.22 -23.06
C SER A 397 -37.54 1.63 -23.19
N VAL A 398 -36.71 2.65 -23.05
CA VAL A 398 -37.08 4.06 -23.25
C VAL A 398 -36.37 4.65 -24.45
N PRO A 399 -36.90 5.71 -25.08
CA PRO A 399 -36.18 6.43 -26.13
C PRO A 399 -34.85 7.01 -25.61
N LEU A 400 -33.78 6.89 -26.40
CA LEU A 400 -32.43 7.34 -26.02
C LEU A 400 -32.37 8.85 -25.74
N ASP A 401 -33.23 9.65 -26.37
CA ASP A 401 -33.37 11.09 -26.16
C ASP A 401 -33.99 11.44 -24.79
N GLU A 402 -34.68 10.51 -24.13
CA GLU A 402 -35.16 10.67 -22.75
C GLU A 402 -34.08 10.35 -21.70
N VAL A 403 -33.00 9.67 -22.09
CA VAL A 403 -31.87 9.35 -21.20
C VAL A 403 -31.00 10.58 -21.00
N GLU A 404 -30.57 10.81 -19.75
CA GLU A 404 -29.75 11.95 -19.38
C GLU A 404 -28.52 12.13 -20.30
N PRO A 405 -28.10 13.38 -20.59
CA PRO A 405 -27.07 13.63 -21.57
C PRO A 405 -25.69 13.19 -21.06
N ILE A 406 -24.77 12.92 -22.00
CA ILE A 406 -23.36 12.56 -21.74
C ILE A 406 -22.72 13.45 -20.67
N SER A 407 -22.97 14.77 -20.73
CA SER A 407 -22.40 15.77 -19.81
C SER A 407 -22.84 15.63 -18.35
N LYS A 408 -23.84 14.80 -18.06
CA LYS A 408 -24.23 14.41 -16.69
C LYS A 408 -23.56 13.10 -16.27
N ILE A 409 -23.44 12.14 -17.18
CA ILE A 409 -22.78 10.85 -16.93
C ILE A 409 -21.28 11.03 -16.70
N THR A 410 -20.59 11.84 -17.51
CA THR A 410 -19.14 12.05 -17.39
C THR A 410 -18.72 12.70 -16.06
N LYS A 411 -19.63 13.37 -15.36
CA LYS A 411 -19.37 13.91 -14.00
C LYS A 411 -19.17 12.81 -12.95
N ARG A 412 -19.70 11.62 -13.23
CA ARG A 412 -19.51 10.41 -12.41
C ARG A 412 -18.21 9.69 -12.73
N PHE A 413 -17.49 10.13 -13.76
CA PHE A 413 -16.22 9.52 -14.14
C PHE A 413 -15.05 10.21 -13.48
N ALA A 414 -14.21 9.39 -12.86
CA ALA A 414 -12.93 9.79 -12.31
C ALA A 414 -11.82 9.01 -13.00
N THR A 415 -10.64 9.61 -13.13
CA THR A 415 -9.45 8.85 -13.47
C THR A 415 -8.75 8.35 -12.22
N GLY A 416 -8.19 7.15 -12.28
CA GLY A 416 -7.54 6.50 -11.16
C GLY A 416 -6.31 7.27 -10.69
N ALA A 417 -5.99 7.10 -9.40
CA ALA A 417 -4.86 7.73 -8.75
C ALA A 417 -3.50 7.25 -9.29
N MET A 418 -2.96 7.96 -10.29
CA MET A 418 -1.68 7.65 -10.93
C MET A 418 -0.69 8.78 -10.64
N SER A 419 0.40 8.48 -9.92
CA SER A 419 1.30 9.53 -9.45
C SER A 419 2.17 10.12 -10.57
N PHE A 420 2.36 11.43 -10.55
CA PHE A 420 3.49 12.06 -11.22
C PHE A 420 4.79 11.46 -10.65
N GLY A 421 5.66 10.97 -11.55
CA GLY A 421 6.79 10.10 -11.23
C GLY A 421 6.55 8.66 -11.68
N SER A 422 5.39 8.08 -11.39
CA SER A 422 4.99 6.79 -12.01
C SER A 422 4.71 6.98 -13.50
N ILE A 423 3.88 7.98 -13.82
CA ILE A 423 3.64 8.46 -15.18
C ILE A 423 4.35 9.79 -15.43
N SER A 424 4.60 10.09 -16.70
CA SER A 424 5.25 11.33 -17.14
C SER A 424 4.35 12.54 -16.86
N TRP A 425 4.97 13.73 -16.87
CA TRP A 425 4.25 14.99 -16.77
C TRP A 425 3.19 15.13 -17.88
N GLU A 426 3.58 14.74 -19.10
CA GLU A 426 2.75 14.83 -20.30
C GLU A 426 1.48 13.97 -20.19
N ALA A 427 1.62 12.70 -19.75
CA ALA A 427 0.47 11.84 -19.51
C ALA A 427 -0.40 12.39 -18.37
N HIS A 428 0.21 12.77 -17.24
CA HIS A 428 -0.54 13.23 -16.06
C HIS A 428 -1.38 14.49 -16.33
N THR A 429 -0.81 15.47 -17.03
CA THR A 429 -1.50 16.73 -17.35
C THR A 429 -2.51 16.58 -18.49
N THR A 430 -2.24 15.72 -19.48
CA THR A 430 -3.18 15.38 -20.55
C THR A 430 -4.50 14.85 -19.97
N ILE A 431 -4.43 13.89 -19.04
CA ILE A 431 -5.60 13.36 -18.32
C ILE A 431 -6.32 14.48 -17.57
N ALA A 432 -5.59 15.33 -16.85
CA ALA A 432 -6.20 16.39 -16.06
C ALA A 432 -7.00 17.37 -16.91
N ILE A 433 -6.41 17.83 -18.03
CA ILE A 433 -7.07 18.72 -18.99
C ILE A 433 -8.33 18.06 -19.55
N ALA A 434 -8.23 16.80 -19.99
CA ALA A 434 -9.35 16.07 -20.58
C ALA A 434 -10.53 15.93 -19.61
N MET A 435 -10.25 15.51 -18.36
CA MET A 435 -11.30 15.34 -17.36
C MET A 435 -11.95 16.67 -16.96
N ASN A 436 -11.16 17.74 -16.85
CA ASN A 436 -11.67 19.07 -16.54
C ASN A 436 -12.60 19.59 -17.66
N ARG A 437 -12.26 19.36 -18.94
CA ARG A 437 -13.14 19.69 -20.07
C ARG A 437 -14.48 18.93 -20.03
N LEU A 438 -14.47 17.67 -19.59
CA LEU A 438 -15.66 16.82 -19.47
C LEU A 438 -16.52 17.11 -18.23
N GLY A 439 -16.02 17.92 -17.30
CA GLY A 439 -16.61 18.07 -15.96
C GLY A 439 -16.52 16.81 -15.10
N GLY A 440 -15.72 15.82 -15.51
CA GLY A 440 -15.32 14.69 -14.69
C GLY A 440 -14.13 15.06 -13.81
N LYS A 441 -13.46 14.05 -13.23
CA LYS A 441 -12.39 14.31 -12.25
C LYS A 441 -11.11 13.56 -12.57
N SER A 442 -9.97 14.22 -12.38
CA SER A 442 -8.65 13.56 -12.39
C SER A 442 -8.03 13.53 -11.00
N ASN A 443 -7.16 12.54 -10.76
CA ASN A 443 -6.56 12.29 -9.47
C ASN A 443 -5.04 12.39 -9.53
N THR A 444 -4.44 13.11 -8.56
CA THR A 444 -2.98 13.32 -8.53
C THR A 444 -2.18 12.03 -8.33
N GLY A 445 -2.77 11.01 -7.72
CA GLY A 445 -2.01 9.95 -7.07
C GLY A 445 -1.13 10.47 -5.94
N GLU A 446 -0.26 9.60 -5.43
CA GLU A 446 0.61 9.87 -4.27
C GLU A 446 1.83 10.77 -4.57
N GLY A 447 1.86 11.43 -5.72
CA GLY A 447 3.07 12.06 -6.25
C GLY A 447 3.27 13.52 -5.88
N GLY A 448 2.29 14.16 -5.22
CA GLY A 448 2.18 15.61 -5.15
C GLY A 448 1.68 16.23 -6.47
N GLU A 449 1.53 17.55 -6.49
CA GLU A 449 1.18 18.32 -7.69
C GLU A 449 1.85 19.71 -7.63
N GLU A 450 2.45 20.14 -8.75
CA GLU A 450 3.11 21.46 -8.84
C GLU A 450 2.10 22.60 -8.80
N ALA A 451 2.42 23.67 -8.07
CA ALA A 451 1.52 24.82 -7.87
C ALA A 451 1.19 25.57 -9.16
N VAL A 452 2.06 25.49 -10.19
CA VAL A 452 1.79 26.06 -11.51
C VAL A 452 0.48 25.53 -12.13
N ARG A 453 0.04 24.32 -11.76
CA ARG A 453 -1.18 23.68 -12.27
C ARG A 453 -2.46 24.25 -11.66
N PHE A 454 -2.38 24.97 -10.55
CA PHE A 454 -3.55 25.53 -9.87
C PHE A 454 -4.13 26.75 -10.59
N LYS A 455 -3.35 27.34 -11.50
CA LYS A 455 -3.78 28.46 -12.33
C LYS A 455 -4.34 27.94 -13.66
N PRO A 456 -5.47 28.49 -14.15
CA PRO A 456 -5.95 28.22 -15.50
C PRO A 456 -4.89 28.59 -16.55
N MET A 457 -4.85 27.82 -17.63
CA MET A 457 -3.99 28.07 -18.79
C MET A 457 -4.53 29.25 -19.60
N GLU A 458 -3.68 29.85 -20.45
CA GLU A 458 -4.06 30.98 -21.31
C GLU A 458 -5.23 30.64 -22.27
N ASN A 459 -5.35 29.38 -22.68
CA ASN A 459 -6.43 28.90 -23.55
C ASN A 459 -7.74 28.58 -22.79
N GLY A 460 -7.77 28.76 -21.46
CA GLY A 460 -8.92 28.44 -20.60
C GLY A 460 -8.98 27.01 -20.07
N ASP A 461 -8.08 26.12 -20.50
CA ASP A 461 -7.95 24.78 -19.89
C ASP A 461 -7.39 24.86 -18.47
N SER A 462 -7.52 23.76 -17.73
CA SER A 462 -6.92 23.62 -16.41
C SER A 462 -6.14 22.31 -16.32
N MET A 463 -4.90 22.39 -15.82
CA MET A 463 -4.08 21.23 -15.49
C MET A 463 -4.33 20.73 -14.06
N ARG A 464 -5.12 21.44 -13.26
CA ARG A 464 -5.38 21.08 -11.85
C ARG A 464 -6.14 19.76 -11.79
N SER A 465 -5.62 18.79 -11.06
CA SER A 465 -6.39 17.58 -10.72
C SER A 465 -7.46 17.89 -9.67
N ALA A 466 -8.72 17.55 -9.95
CA ALA A 466 -9.83 17.79 -9.03
C ALA A 466 -9.71 16.96 -7.73
N ILE A 467 -9.13 15.75 -7.82
CA ILE A 467 -8.92 14.85 -6.68
C ILE A 467 -7.46 14.91 -6.25
N LYS A 468 -7.23 15.23 -4.98
CA LYS A 468 -5.91 15.25 -4.35
C LYS A 468 -5.75 14.06 -3.42
N GLN A 469 -4.73 13.24 -3.59
CA GLN A 469 -4.53 12.06 -2.76
C GLN A 469 -3.62 12.34 -1.55
N VAL A 470 -4.06 11.88 -0.37
CA VAL A 470 -3.29 11.83 0.87
C VAL A 470 -2.98 10.37 1.17
N ALA A 471 -1.72 9.98 0.98
CA ALA A 471 -1.23 8.62 1.21
C ALA A 471 -0.12 8.59 2.27
N SER A 472 0.29 7.41 2.73
CA SER A 472 1.26 7.22 3.82
C SER A 472 2.59 7.96 3.66
N GLY A 473 3.07 8.16 2.42
CA GLY A 473 4.30 8.93 2.19
C GLY A 473 4.17 10.43 2.43
N ARG A 474 2.95 10.98 2.45
CA ARG A 474 2.63 12.43 2.51
C ARG A 474 3.42 13.29 1.50
N PHE A 475 3.82 12.70 0.38
CA PHE A 475 4.60 13.40 -0.64
C PHE A 475 3.81 14.56 -1.24
N GLY A 476 4.37 15.78 -1.14
CA GLY A 476 3.79 17.00 -1.71
C GLY A 476 2.44 17.42 -1.09
N VAL A 477 2.09 16.91 0.10
CA VAL A 477 0.81 17.24 0.77
C VAL A 477 0.98 18.52 1.60
N THR A 478 0.98 19.67 0.94
CA THR A 478 1.01 21.00 1.56
C THR A 478 -0.39 21.54 1.84
N THR A 479 -0.50 22.60 2.64
CA THR A 479 -1.77 23.32 2.81
C THR A 479 -2.32 23.85 1.48
N GLU A 480 -1.46 24.40 0.62
CA GLU A 480 -1.85 24.90 -0.72
C GLU A 480 -2.37 23.76 -1.62
N TYR A 481 -1.73 22.59 -1.56
CA TYR A 481 -2.18 21.40 -2.28
C TYR A 481 -3.60 20.98 -1.86
N LEU A 482 -3.88 20.99 -0.55
CA LEU A 482 -5.17 20.57 0.01
C LEU A 482 -6.32 21.55 -0.31
N VAL A 483 -6.08 22.87 -0.29
CA VAL A 483 -7.13 23.86 -0.62
C VAL A 483 -7.47 23.91 -2.11
N ASN A 484 -6.59 23.37 -2.96
CA ASN A 484 -6.81 23.24 -4.40
C ASN A 484 -7.48 21.90 -4.81
N ALA A 485 -8.12 21.22 -3.85
CA ALA A 485 -8.88 19.99 -4.04
C ALA A 485 -10.39 20.24 -4.11
N ASP A 486 -11.09 19.50 -4.96
CA ASP A 486 -12.54 19.34 -4.90
C ASP A 486 -12.89 18.07 -4.09
N ASP A 487 -12.11 17.00 -4.27
CA ASP A 487 -12.12 15.82 -3.41
C ASP A 487 -10.70 15.56 -2.85
N ILE A 488 -10.58 15.24 -1.58
CA ILE A 488 -9.34 14.77 -0.95
C ILE A 488 -9.48 13.27 -0.69
N GLN A 489 -8.67 12.44 -1.35
CA GLN A 489 -8.71 10.99 -1.22
C GLN A 489 -7.64 10.46 -0.25
N ILE A 490 -8.06 9.95 0.89
CA ILE A 490 -7.24 9.15 1.80
C ILE A 490 -7.02 7.77 1.15
N LYS A 491 -5.77 7.45 0.83
CA LYS A 491 -5.42 6.18 0.20
C LYS A 491 -5.03 5.13 1.23
N MET A 492 -5.99 4.34 1.70
CA MET A 492 -5.68 3.20 2.58
C MET A 492 -4.97 2.09 1.83
N ALA A 493 -5.44 1.75 0.63
CA ALA A 493 -4.87 0.68 -0.18
C ALA A 493 -5.08 0.90 -1.69
N GLN A 494 -4.48 0.03 -2.51
CA GLN A 494 -4.74 -0.07 -3.95
C GLN A 494 -4.76 -1.55 -4.37
N GLY A 495 -5.57 -1.89 -5.37
CA GLY A 495 -5.80 -3.29 -5.77
C GLY A 495 -4.54 -4.09 -6.13
N ALA A 496 -3.53 -3.45 -6.74
CA ALA A 496 -2.30 -4.13 -7.15
C ALA A 496 -1.32 -4.48 -6.01
N LYS A 497 -1.53 -3.91 -4.82
CA LYS A 497 -0.69 -4.11 -3.62
C LYS A 497 -1.38 -3.60 -2.36
N PRO A 498 -2.49 -4.22 -1.96
CA PRO A 498 -3.12 -3.88 -0.71
C PRO A 498 -2.24 -4.33 0.47
N GLY A 499 -2.33 -3.62 1.60
CA GLY A 499 -1.48 -3.81 2.78
C GLY A 499 -0.02 -3.37 2.61
N GLU A 500 0.31 -2.64 1.54
CA GLU A 500 1.67 -2.17 1.23
C GLU A 500 1.70 -0.70 0.78
N GLY A 501 2.88 -0.08 0.87
CA GLY A 501 3.10 1.30 0.47
C GLY A 501 3.32 1.52 -1.05
N GLY A 502 3.19 2.78 -1.46
CA GLY A 502 3.64 3.28 -2.76
C GLY A 502 5.11 2.94 -3.02
N GLN A 503 5.49 2.73 -4.29
CA GLN A 503 6.87 2.45 -4.68
C GLN A 503 7.20 3.25 -5.92
N LEU A 504 8.28 4.03 -5.85
CA LEU A 504 8.87 4.71 -6.99
C LEU A 504 10.38 4.40 -7.01
N PRO A 505 10.86 3.65 -8.03
CA PRO A 505 12.29 3.34 -8.16
C PRO A 505 13.15 4.61 -8.24
N GLY A 506 14.32 4.62 -7.58
CA GLY A 506 15.16 5.82 -7.44
C GLY A 506 15.63 6.43 -8.77
N HIS A 507 15.82 5.60 -9.79
CA HIS A 507 16.17 6.06 -11.14
C HIS A 507 15.01 6.76 -11.88
N LYS A 508 13.81 6.86 -11.27
CA LYS A 508 12.69 7.70 -11.71
C LYS A 508 12.51 8.95 -10.85
N VAL A 509 13.33 9.12 -9.81
CA VAL A 509 13.30 10.29 -8.92
C VAL A 509 14.38 11.25 -9.41
N ASP A 510 14.05 12.01 -10.47
CA ASP A 510 14.92 13.10 -10.92
C ASP A 510 14.79 14.33 -10.00
N GLU A 511 15.49 15.43 -10.32
CA GLU A 511 15.45 16.66 -9.52
C GLU A 511 14.04 17.27 -9.42
N TRP A 512 13.23 17.13 -10.47
CA TRP A 512 11.88 17.66 -10.51
C TRP A 512 10.96 16.83 -9.59
N ILE A 513 10.98 15.51 -9.73
CA ILE A 513 10.23 14.61 -8.84
C ILE A 513 10.69 14.77 -7.38
N GLY A 514 12.01 14.88 -7.15
CA GLY A 514 12.58 15.13 -5.83
C GLY A 514 11.97 16.38 -5.18
N ARG A 515 11.93 17.49 -5.93
CA ARG A 515 11.35 18.76 -5.49
C ARG A 515 9.86 18.66 -5.15
N VAL A 516 9.04 18.12 -6.06
CA VAL A 516 7.57 18.00 -5.85
C VAL A 516 7.23 17.16 -4.63
N ARG A 517 8.07 16.16 -4.34
CA ARG A 517 7.85 15.24 -3.22
C ARG A 517 8.55 15.65 -1.93
N HIS A 518 9.32 16.74 -1.94
CA HIS A 518 10.21 17.14 -0.83
C HIS A 518 11.12 15.97 -0.39
N SER A 519 11.78 15.37 -1.38
CA SER A 519 12.61 14.18 -1.23
C SER A 519 13.95 14.33 -1.95
N THR A 520 14.86 13.38 -1.73
CA THR A 520 16.21 13.42 -2.29
C THR A 520 16.26 12.81 -3.70
N PRO A 521 16.76 13.54 -4.72
CA PRO A 521 16.93 13.01 -6.07
C PRO A 521 17.78 11.73 -6.11
N GLY A 522 17.42 10.78 -6.96
CA GLY A 522 18.10 9.49 -7.16
C GLY A 522 17.78 8.41 -6.11
N VAL A 523 17.14 8.77 -5.00
CA VAL A 523 16.80 7.83 -3.93
C VAL A 523 15.44 7.19 -4.17
N GLY A 524 15.36 5.86 -4.03
CA GLY A 524 14.09 5.14 -4.17
C GLY A 524 13.10 5.51 -3.06
N LEU A 525 11.85 5.78 -3.44
CA LEU A 525 10.79 6.13 -2.50
C LEU A 525 9.88 4.92 -2.29
N ILE A 526 10.02 4.29 -1.13
CA ILE A 526 9.09 3.27 -0.64
C ILE A 526 8.31 3.91 0.50
N SER A 527 7.02 4.16 0.27
CA SER A 527 6.15 4.69 1.32
C SER A 527 5.97 3.66 2.43
N PRO A 528 5.74 4.08 3.69
CA PRO A 528 5.32 3.15 4.74
C PRO A 528 4.04 2.42 4.30
N PRO A 529 3.85 1.13 4.64
CA PRO A 529 2.57 0.46 4.43
C PRO A 529 1.41 1.12 5.15
N PRO A 530 1.50 1.48 6.46
CA PRO A 530 0.41 2.15 7.13
C PRO A 530 0.46 3.67 6.93
N HIS A 531 -0.69 4.29 7.10
CA HIS A 531 -0.74 5.68 7.53
C HIS A 531 -0.36 5.72 9.01
N HIS A 532 0.73 6.39 9.39
CA HIS A 532 1.15 6.48 10.81
C HIS A 532 0.19 7.31 11.70
N ASP A 533 -0.82 7.93 11.08
CA ASP A 533 -1.94 8.63 11.72
C ASP A 533 -3.29 7.92 11.52
N ILE A 534 -3.27 6.63 11.15
CA ILE A 534 -4.45 5.76 11.07
C ILE A 534 -4.09 4.37 11.58
N TYR A 535 -4.23 4.14 12.88
CA TYR A 535 -4.09 2.82 13.51
C TYR A 535 -5.42 2.19 13.91
N SER A 536 -6.51 2.95 13.81
CA SER A 536 -7.86 2.47 14.02
C SER A 536 -8.89 3.32 13.26
N ILE A 537 -10.18 3.00 13.42
CA ILE A 537 -11.28 3.73 12.77
C ILE A 537 -11.42 5.16 13.32
N GLU A 538 -11.17 5.39 14.61
CA GLU A 538 -11.20 6.71 15.22
C GLU A 538 -10.05 7.61 14.73
N ASP A 539 -8.89 7.04 14.41
CA ASP A 539 -7.80 7.78 13.77
C ASP A 539 -8.15 8.18 12.34
N LEU A 540 -8.82 7.29 11.58
CA LEU A 540 -9.35 7.67 10.26
C LEU A 540 -10.34 8.84 10.40
N ALA A 541 -11.26 8.78 11.37
CA ALA A 541 -12.19 9.87 11.66
C ALA A 541 -11.44 11.17 12.00
N GLN A 542 -10.32 11.08 12.72
CA GLN A 542 -9.47 12.23 13.02
C GLN A 542 -8.83 12.80 11.75
N LEU A 543 -8.27 11.99 10.85
CA LEU A 543 -7.72 12.50 9.58
C LEU A 543 -8.82 13.12 8.70
N ILE A 544 -10.01 12.52 8.62
CA ILE A 544 -11.15 13.12 7.90
C ILE A 544 -11.47 14.51 8.50
N HIS A 545 -11.51 14.61 9.82
CA HIS A 545 -11.73 15.88 10.52
C HIS A 545 -10.62 16.90 10.21
N ASP A 546 -9.34 16.50 10.21
CA ASP A 546 -8.24 17.41 9.91
C ASP A 546 -8.33 17.96 8.48
N LEU A 547 -8.57 17.08 7.50
CA LEU A 547 -8.67 17.46 6.08
C LEU A 547 -9.86 18.39 5.83
N LYS A 548 -10.99 18.14 6.48
CA LYS A 548 -12.17 19.02 6.42
C LYS A 548 -11.96 20.36 7.12
N ASN A 549 -11.13 20.43 8.16
CA ASN A 549 -10.75 21.70 8.74
C ASN A 549 -9.87 22.49 7.76
N VAL A 550 -8.86 21.87 7.13
CA VAL A 550 -8.01 22.56 6.14
C VAL A 550 -8.82 23.05 4.92
N ASN A 551 -9.66 22.19 4.36
CA ASN A 551 -10.51 22.53 3.22
C ASN A 551 -11.98 22.14 3.48
N PRO A 552 -12.79 23.06 4.05
CA PRO A 552 -14.20 22.80 4.34
C PRO A 552 -15.09 22.54 3.12
N LYS A 553 -14.62 22.90 1.91
CA LYS A 553 -15.39 22.75 0.66
C LYS A 553 -15.19 21.39 0.00
N ALA A 554 -14.04 20.74 0.24
CA ALA A 554 -13.73 19.47 -0.41
C ALA A 554 -14.50 18.30 0.21
N ARG A 555 -14.86 17.30 -0.60
CA ARG A 555 -15.30 16.00 -0.07
C ARG A 555 -14.08 15.20 0.38
N VAL A 556 -14.21 14.42 1.44
CA VAL A 556 -13.17 13.45 1.84
C VAL A 556 -13.57 12.05 1.40
N SER A 557 -12.69 11.45 0.59
CA SER A 557 -12.83 10.14 -0.02
C SER A 557 -11.90 9.15 0.65
N VAL A 558 -12.35 7.92 0.94
CA VAL A 558 -11.48 6.85 1.47
C VAL A 558 -11.38 5.74 0.43
N LYS A 559 -10.16 5.44 -0.03
CA LYS A 559 -9.90 4.40 -1.01
C LYS A 559 -9.55 3.07 -0.33
N LEU A 560 -10.46 2.12 -0.43
CA LEU A 560 -10.37 0.74 0.06
C LEU A 560 -10.14 -0.23 -1.10
N VAL A 561 -9.80 -1.47 -0.77
CA VAL A 561 -9.66 -2.57 -1.74
C VAL A 561 -10.64 -3.68 -1.38
N SER A 562 -11.24 -4.27 -2.41
CA SER A 562 -12.17 -5.40 -2.28
C SER A 562 -11.48 -6.59 -1.62
N GLU A 563 -12.05 -7.06 -0.52
CA GLU A 563 -11.80 -8.32 0.18
C GLU A 563 -13.08 -8.66 0.98
N VAL A 564 -13.22 -9.89 1.47
CA VAL A 564 -14.37 -10.22 2.32
C VAL A 564 -14.31 -9.41 3.61
N GLY A 565 -15.41 -8.73 3.94
CA GLY A 565 -15.50 -7.88 5.13
C GLY A 565 -15.35 -6.37 4.83
N VAL A 566 -15.03 -6.00 3.59
CA VAL A 566 -14.90 -4.59 3.18
C VAL A 566 -16.20 -3.79 3.40
N GLY A 567 -17.37 -4.43 3.36
CA GLY A 567 -18.64 -3.76 3.64
C GLY A 567 -18.75 -3.28 5.09
N THR A 568 -18.20 -4.06 6.03
CA THR A 568 -18.13 -3.67 7.45
C THR A 568 -17.18 -2.48 7.64
N VAL A 569 -16.03 -2.50 6.96
CA VAL A 569 -15.08 -1.38 6.96
C VAL A 569 -15.72 -0.13 6.37
N ALA A 570 -16.43 -0.23 5.24
CA ALA A 570 -17.13 0.88 4.60
C ALA A 570 -18.22 1.49 5.50
N ALA A 571 -18.93 0.66 6.28
CA ALA A 571 -19.87 1.17 7.30
C ALA A 571 -19.16 1.96 8.40
N GLY A 572 -17.98 1.52 8.84
CA GLY A 572 -17.10 2.27 9.73
C GLY A 572 -16.67 3.61 9.11
N VAL A 573 -16.22 3.60 7.85
CA VAL A 573 -15.81 4.78 7.09
C VAL A 573 -16.94 5.83 6.99
N SER A 574 -18.17 5.39 6.72
CA SER A 574 -19.33 6.29 6.73
C SER A 574 -19.60 6.89 8.12
N LYS A 575 -19.51 6.08 9.18
CA LYS A 575 -19.62 6.57 10.58
C LYS A 575 -18.48 7.50 10.99
N ALA A 576 -17.31 7.36 10.37
CA ALA A 576 -16.17 8.26 10.50
C ALA A 576 -16.34 9.57 9.70
N HIS A 577 -17.54 9.81 9.15
CA HIS A 577 -17.95 11.00 8.41
C HIS A 577 -17.33 11.16 7.02
N ALA A 578 -16.77 10.12 6.39
CA ALA A 578 -16.34 10.23 4.99
C ALA A 578 -17.54 10.55 4.08
N ASP A 579 -17.36 11.47 3.13
CA ASP A 579 -18.41 11.81 2.15
C ASP A 579 -18.41 10.80 0.98
N HIS A 580 -17.30 10.12 0.78
CA HIS A 580 -17.08 9.23 -0.36
C HIS A 580 -16.20 8.03 0.01
N VAL A 581 -16.46 6.87 -0.58
CA VAL A 581 -15.62 5.66 -0.46
C VAL A 581 -15.36 5.08 -1.85
N THR A 582 -14.14 4.65 -2.12
CA THR A 582 -13.80 3.91 -3.35
C THR A 582 -13.52 2.46 -3.03
N ILE A 583 -14.18 1.53 -3.71
CA ILE A 583 -13.90 0.10 -3.65
C ILE A 583 -13.10 -0.29 -4.89
N SER A 584 -11.81 -0.58 -4.70
CA SER A 584 -10.90 -1.00 -5.77
C SER A 584 -10.86 -2.52 -5.94
N GLY A 585 -10.98 -3.00 -7.18
CA GLY A 585 -10.72 -4.39 -7.53
C GLY A 585 -9.23 -4.74 -7.59
N ALA A 586 -8.91 -6.01 -7.37
CA ALA A 586 -7.55 -6.56 -7.48
C ALA A 586 -6.90 -6.39 -8.86
N ASP A 587 -7.70 -6.19 -9.91
CA ASP A 587 -7.26 -5.94 -11.29
C ASP A 587 -6.81 -4.49 -11.54
N GLY A 588 -6.79 -3.64 -10.51
CA GLY A 588 -6.24 -2.29 -10.56
C GLY A 588 -4.76 -2.24 -10.99
N GLY A 589 -4.39 -1.20 -11.74
CA GLY A 589 -3.02 -1.02 -12.24
C GLY A 589 -2.00 -0.50 -11.21
N THR A 590 -0.70 -0.62 -11.52
CA THR A 590 0.39 -0.03 -10.74
C THR A 590 1.60 0.30 -11.60
N GLY A 591 2.36 1.34 -11.23
CA GLY A 591 3.65 1.64 -11.85
C GLY A 591 4.77 0.70 -11.38
N ALA A 592 4.72 0.24 -10.13
CA ALA A 592 5.67 -0.68 -9.51
C ALA A 592 5.05 -1.38 -8.30
N SER A 593 5.14 -2.71 -8.25
CA SER A 593 4.66 -3.53 -7.14
C SER A 593 5.36 -4.90 -7.14
N PRO A 594 5.54 -5.56 -5.99
CA PRO A 594 5.93 -6.97 -5.97
C PRO A 594 4.95 -7.81 -6.77
N ILE A 595 5.47 -8.73 -7.58
CA ILE A 595 4.64 -9.56 -8.45
C ILE A 595 3.66 -10.41 -7.63
N THR A 596 4.10 -10.92 -6.47
CA THR A 596 3.25 -11.65 -5.53
C THR A 596 1.96 -10.90 -5.21
N SER A 597 2.03 -9.58 -5.01
CA SER A 597 0.88 -8.77 -4.63
C SER A 597 -0.04 -8.47 -5.80
N ILE A 598 0.51 -8.22 -7.00
CA ILE A 598 -0.27 -8.01 -8.23
C ILE A 598 -1.16 -9.23 -8.52
N MET A 599 -0.63 -10.43 -8.30
CA MET A 599 -1.32 -11.67 -8.68
C MET A 599 -2.27 -12.20 -7.61
N HIS A 600 -1.92 -11.99 -6.33
CA HIS A 600 -2.49 -12.78 -5.24
C HIS A 600 -3.14 -12.00 -4.11
N ALA A 601 -3.18 -10.67 -4.13
CA ALA A 601 -3.76 -9.88 -3.05
C ALA A 601 -4.98 -9.08 -3.54
N GLY A 602 -6.04 -9.03 -2.71
CA GLY A 602 -7.33 -8.44 -3.07
C GLY A 602 -8.22 -9.35 -3.91
N SER A 603 -9.50 -8.96 -3.97
CA SER A 603 -10.58 -9.67 -4.66
C SER A 603 -11.15 -8.84 -5.83
N PRO A 604 -11.89 -9.48 -6.77
CA PRO A 604 -12.65 -8.75 -7.78
C PRO A 604 -13.59 -7.72 -7.16
N TRP A 605 -13.77 -6.56 -7.81
CA TRP A 605 -14.57 -5.47 -7.23
C TRP A 605 -16.06 -5.81 -7.17
N GLU A 606 -16.56 -6.71 -8.01
CA GLU A 606 -17.97 -7.13 -8.00
C GLU A 606 -18.38 -7.67 -6.63
N LEU A 607 -17.47 -8.40 -5.96
CA LEU A 607 -17.71 -8.97 -4.64
C LEU A 607 -17.77 -7.90 -3.56
N GLY A 608 -16.74 -7.05 -3.48
CA GLY A 608 -16.63 -6.01 -2.46
C GLY A 608 -17.63 -4.87 -2.65
N LEU A 609 -17.98 -4.52 -3.89
CA LEU A 609 -18.97 -3.49 -4.20
C LEU A 609 -20.37 -3.92 -3.74
N ALA A 610 -20.78 -5.15 -4.07
CA ALA A 610 -22.04 -5.71 -3.62
C ALA A 610 -22.11 -5.77 -2.09
N GLU A 611 -21.07 -6.28 -1.43
CA GLU A 611 -21.00 -6.33 0.04
C GLU A 611 -21.11 -4.93 0.68
N THR A 612 -20.46 -3.93 0.06
CA THR A 612 -20.50 -2.53 0.49
C THR A 612 -21.91 -1.96 0.38
N LEU A 613 -22.58 -2.11 -0.76
CA LEU A 613 -23.97 -1.69 -0.94
C LEU A 613 -24.86 -2.33 0.12
N GLN A 614 -24.83 -3.66 0.21
CA GLN A 614 -25.68 -4.44 1.10
C GLN A 614 -25.49 -4.00 2.56
N THR A 615 -24.24 -3.88 3.01
CA THR A 615 -23.93 -3.51 4.40
C THR A 615 -24.36 -2.08 4.71
N LEU A 616 -24.09 -1.12 3.82
CA LEU A 616 -24.47 0.28 4.04
C LEU A 616 -25.99 0.48 4.07
N VAL A 617 -26.73 -0.24 3.21
CA VAL A 617 -28.20 -0.19 3.17
C VAL A 617 -28.79 -0.82 4.44
N LEU A 618 -28.32 -2.02 4.83
CA LEU A 618 -28.78 -2.70 6.05
C LEU A 618 -28.54 -1.86 7.32
N ASN A 619 -27.49 -1.03 7.33
CA ASN A 619 -27.17 -0.13 8.44
C ASN A 619 -27.77 1.28 8.32
N LYS A 620 -28.55 1.58 7.27
CA LYS A 620 -29.11 2.91 6.98
C LYS A 620 -28.05 4.02 6.88
N LEU A 621 -26.92 3.70 6.27
CA LEU A 621 -25.78 4.60 6.07
C LEU A 621 -25.59 5.00 4.59
N ARG A 622 -26.17 4.24 3.66
CA ARG A 622 -25.93 4.40 2.21
C ARG A 622 -26.27 5.79 1.67
N GLY A 623 -27.28 6.46 2.22
CA GLY A 623 -27.68 7.81 1.83
C GLY A 623 -26.58 8.86 2.02
N ARG A 624 -25.69 8.68 3.00
CA ARG A 624 -24.71 9.69 3.45
C ARG A 624 -23.37 9.67 2.74
N ILE A 625 -23.09 8.61 1.99
CA ILE A 625 -21.77 8.37 1.41
C ILE A 625 -21.89 7.99 -0.06
N ALA A 626 -21.14 8.67 -0.92
CA ALA A 626 -20.98 8.29 -2.32
C ALA A 626 -20.05 7.08 -2.46
N VAL A 627 -20.45 6.07 -3.23
CA VAL A 627 -19.64 4.86 -3.47
C VAL A 627 -19.08 4.91 -4.88
N GLN A 628 -17.76 4.91 -5.01
CA GLN A 628 -17.07 4.75 -6.29
C GLN A 628 -16.54 3.33 -6.44
N VAL A 629 -16.57 2.80 -7.65
CA VAL A 629 -15.83 1.57 -8.00
C VAL A 629 -14.69 1.86 -8.97
N ASP A 630 -13.54 1.23 -8.76
CA ASP A 630 -12.48 1.16 -9.77
C ASP A 630 -11.84 -0.25 -9.80
N GLY A 631 -10.94 -0.49 -10.76
CA GLY A 631 -10.34 -1.81 -10.98
C GLY A 631 -10.83 -2.42 -12.28
N GLY A 632 -10.05 -2.21 -13.35
CA GLY A 632 -10.36 -2.80 -14.65
C GLY A 632 -11.72 -2.42 -15.27
N LEU A 633 -12.28 -1.24 -15.00
CA LEU A 633 -13.38 -0.72 -15.82
C LEU A 633 -12.86 -0.31 -17.20
N ARG A 634 -13.53 -0.75 -18.27
CA ARG A 634 -13.05 -0.66 -19.66
C ARG A 634 -14.11 -0.19 -20.65
N THR A 635 -15.38 -0.52 -20.41
CA THR A 635 -16.52 -0.30 -21.31
C THR A 635 -17.70 0.35 -20.57
N GLY A 636 -18.71 0.80 -21.31
CA GLY A 636 -19.98 1.26 -20.75
C GLY A 636 -20.75 0.15 -20.05
N ARG A 637 -20.60 -1.11 -20.50
CA ARG A 637 -21.16 -2.27 -19.81
C ARG A 637 -20.62 -2.41 -18.38
N ASP A 638 -19.31 -2.24 -18.19
CA ASP A 638 -18.70 -2.26 -16.85
C ASP A 638 -19.31 -1.19 -15.92
N VAL A 639 -19.59 0.01 -16.45
CA VAL A 639 -20.23 1.11 -15.70
C VAL A 639 -21.65 0.73 -15.29
N VAL A 640 -22.45 0.18 -16.21
CA VAL A 640 -23.82 -0.23 -15.93
C VAL A 640 -23.86 -1.34 -14.88
N VAL A 641 -23.00 -2.37 -14.99
CA VAL A 641 -22.89 -3.42 -13.96
C VAL A 641 -22.49 -2.82 -12.61
N GLY A 642 -21.50 -1.91 -12.58
CA GLY A 642 -21.11 -1.23 -11.35
C GLY A 642 -22.25 -0.41 -10.72
N ALA A 643 -23.04 0.30 -11.55
CA ALA A 643 -24.20 1.06 -11.08
C ALA A 643 -25.25 0.14 -10.45
N LEU A 644 -25.62 -0.94 -11.13
CA LEU A 644 -26.59 -1.93 -10.64
C LEU A 644 -26.11 -2.60 -9.33
N LEU A 645 -24.80 -2.78 -9.15
CA LEU A 645 -24.20 -3.26 -7.90
C LEU A 645 -24.00 -2.17 -6.84
N GLY A 646 -24.36 -0.91 -7.13
CA GLY A 646 -24.49 0.16 -6.12
C GLY A 646 -23.49 1.31 -6.22
N ALA A 647 -22.67 1.41 -7.26
CA ALA A 647 -21.73 2.52 -7.43
C ALA A 647 -22.39 3.81 -7.94
N ASP A 648 -22.12 4.94 -7.29
CA ASP A 648 -22.49 6.30 -7.74
C ASP A 648 -21.50 6.88 -8.76
N GLU A 649 -20.22 6.50 -8.64
CA GLU A 649 -19.10 7.03 -9.42
C GLU A 649 -18.17 5.91 -9.92
N PHE A 650 -17.39 6.17 -10.99
CA PHE A 650 -16.63 5.15 -11.73
C PHE A 650 -15.21 5.61 -12.03
N GLY A 651 -14.22 4.82 -11.61
CA GLY A 651 -12.80 5.11 -11.76
C GLY A 651 -12.13 4.35 -12.90
N PHE A 652 -11.41 5.06 -13.77
CA PHE A 652 -10.71 4.51 -14.93
C PHE A 652 -9.22 4.89 -14.93
N ALA A 653 -8.33 3.93 -15.12
CA ALA A 653 -6.88 4.19 -15.16
C ALA A 653 -6.25 3.66 -16.44
N THR A 654 -6.14 2.33 -16.55
CA THR A 654 -5.46 1.66 -17.65
C THR A 654 -6.05 2.00 -19.02
N GLY A 655 -7.38 2.05 -19.15
CA GLY A 655 -8.04 2.43 -20.40
C GLY A 655 -7.68 3.85 -20.85
N ALA A 656 -7.64 4.81 -19.91
CA ALA A 656 -7.20 6.18 -20.19
C ALA A 656 -5.73 6.22 -20.64
N LEU A 657 -4.83 5.50 -19.97
CA LEU A 657 -3.42 5.42 -20.39
C LEU A 657 -3.26 4.77 -21.78
N ILE A 658 -4.11 3.79 -22.12
CA ILE A 658 -4.10 3.17 -23.45
C ILE A 658 -4.58 4.16 -24.51
N ALA A 659 -5.63 4.93 -24.22
CA ALA A 659 -6.10 6.00 -25.09
C ALA A 659 -4.98 7.03 -25.40
N GLU A 660 -4.14 7.34 -24.43
CA GLU A 660 -2.97 8.21 -24.60
C GLU A 660 -1.80 7.57 -25.36
N GLY A 661 -1.78 6.24 -25.53
CA GLY A 661 -0.74 5.54 -26.30
C GLY A 661 -0.02 4.40 -25.57
N CYS A 662 -0.41 4.02 -24.36
CA CYS A 662 0.16 2.85 -23.69
C CYS A 662 -0.07 1.57 -24.53
N ILE A 663 0.99 0.78 -24.69
CA ILE A 663 0.98 -0.48 -25.45
C ILE A 663 1.10 -1.74 -24.56
N MET A 664 0.84 -1.60 -23.26
CA MET A 664 0.85 -2.71 -22.29
C MET A 664 2.16 -3.53 -22.22
N MET A 665 3.32 -2.86 -22.35
CA MET A 665 4.63 -3.54 -22.29
C MET A 665 5.02 -4.04 -20.88
N ARG A 666 4.35 -3.54 -19.82
CA ARG A 666 4.58 -3.89 -18.40
C ARG A 666 6.00 -3.65 -17.88
N LYS A 667 6.63 -2.58 -18.37
CA LYS A 667 7.97 -2.11 -17.95
C LYS A 667 7.94 -0.75 -17.24
N CYS A 668 6.81 -0.40 -16.63
CA CYS A 668 6.59 0.93 -16.04
C CYS A 668 7.60 1.23 -14.91
N HIS A 669 8.03 0.19 -14.20
CA HIS A 669 8.99 0.22 -13.09
C HIS A 669 10.45 0.33 -13.55
N LEU A 670 10.75 0.13 -14.85
CA LEU A 670 12.13 0.14 -15.38
C LEU A 670 12.52 1.50 -15.96
N ASN A 671 11.61 2.47 -16.00
CA ASN A 671 11.79 3.76 -16.66
C ASN A 671 12.00 3.70 -18.18
N THR A 672 11.81 2.54 -18.81
CA THR A 672 12.05 2.32 -20.25
C THR A 672 10.75 2.31 -21.06
N CYS A 673 9.79 3.17 -20.75
CA CYS A 673 8.51 3.19 -21.47
C CYS A 673 8.71 3.66 -22.93
N PRO A 674 8.40 2.85 -23.95
CA PRO A 674 8.68 3.23 -25.34
C PRO A 674 7.73 4.32 -25.88
N ALA A 675 6.58 4.51 -25.23
CA ALA A 675 5.53 5.46 -25.61
C ALA A 675 5.55 6.77 -24.81
N GLY A 676 6.56 7.00 -23.97
CA GLY A 676 6.66 8.23 -23.17
C GLY A 676 5.61 8.38 -22.05
N VAL A 677 4.82 7.33 -21.76
CA VAL A 677 3.74 7.37 -20.75
C VAL A 677 4.27 7.17 -19.33
N ALA A 678 4.99 6.07 -19.07
CA ALA A 678 5.40 5.66 -17.72
C ALA A 678 6.92 5.77 -17.51
N THR A 679 7.48 6.95 -17.82
CA THR A 679 8.93 7.22 -17.77
C THR A 679 9.21 8.68 -17.40
N GLN A 680 10.33 8.90 -16.71
CA GLN A 680 10.92 10.21 -16.45
C GLN A 680 12.17 10.46 -17.31
N ASP A 681 12.57 9.50 -18.16
CA ASP A 681 13.65 9.69 -19.12
C ASP A 681 13.25 10.78 -20.14
N PRO A 682 14.02 11.88 -20.26
CA PRO A 682 13.67 12.99 -21.15
C PRO A 682 13.57 12.59 -22.63
N GLU A 683 14.39 11.65 -23.10
CA GLU A 683 14.38 11.20 -24.51
C GLU A 683 13.18 10.29 -24.79
N LEU A 684 12.78 9.47 -23.84
CA LEU A 684 11.57 8.65 -23.98
C LEU A 684 10.29 9.48 -23.83
N ARG A 685 10.28 10.52 -22.98
CA ARG A 685 9.14 11.44 -22.84
C ARG A 685 8.81 12.18 -24.13
N LYS A 686 9.82 12.55 -24.94
CA LYS A 686 9.63 13.13 -26.28
C LYS A 686 8.81 12.24 -27.24
N ARG A 687 8.67 10.95 -26.94
CA ARG A 687 7.88 9.99 -27.73
C ARG A 687 6.41 9.96 -27.33
N PHE A 688 6.00 10.71 -26.31
CA PHE A 688 4.60 10.81 -25.92
C PHE A 688 3.80 11.53 -27.01
N THR A 689 2.73 10.90 -27.49
CA THR A 689 1.87 11.42 -28.57
C THR A 689 0.41 11.60 -28.17
N GLY A 690 0.04 11.24 -26.94
CA GLY A 690 -1.33 11.32 -26.47
C GLY A 690 -1.81 12.77 -26.40
N LYS A 691 -3.10 12.98 -26.65
CA LYS A 691 -3.72 14.30 -26.58
C LYS A 691 -4.94 14.32 -25.68
N PRO A 692 -5.31 15.46 -25.09
CA PRO A 692 -6.52 15.56 -24.29
C PRO A 692 -7.77 15.12 -25.06
N GLU A 693 -7.81 15.36 -26.38
CA GLU A 693 -8.93 14.95 -27.24
C GLU A 693 -9.12 13.43 -27.31
N ASP A 694 -8.04 12.64 -27.27
CA ASP A 694 -8.11 11.18 -27.29
C ASP A 694 -8.80 10.66 -26.02
N VAL A 695 -8.45 11.25 -24.87
CA VAL A 695 -9.04 10.91 -23.57
C VAL A 695 -10.49 11.41 -23.48
N VAL A 696 -10.78 12.61 -24.01
CA VAL A 696 -12.16 13.13 -24.10
C VAL A 696 -13.05 12.19 -24.91
N ASN A 697 -12.57 11.74 -26.08
CA ASN A 697 -13.30 10.80 -26.94
C ASN A 697 -13.53 9.47 -26.22
N TYR A 698 -12.53 8.92 -25.53
CA TYR A 698 -12.68 7.67 -24.77
C TYR A 698 -13.85 7.73 -23.77
N PHE A 699 -13.90 8.77 -22.94
CA PHE A 699 -14.96 8.91 -21.94
C PHE A 699 -16.31 9.27 -22.54
N THR A 700 -16.33 10.02 -23.64
CA THR A 700 -17.57 10.32 -24.37
C THR A 700 -18.16 9.05 -24.99
N PHE A 701 -17.32 8.16 -25.55
CA PHE A 701 -17.78 6.89 -26.09
C PHE A 701 -18.32 5.94 -25.01
N ILE A 702 -17.63 5.83 -23.88
CA ILE A 702 -18.15 5.07 -22.73
C ILE A 702 -19.50 5.65 -22.28
N ALA A 703 -19.59 6.97 -22.14
CA ALA A 703 -20.83 7.61 -21.70
C ALA A 703 -21.99 7.40 -22.69
N GLU A 704 -21.73 7.40 -23.99
CA GLU A 704 -22.76 7.10 -24.99
C GLU A 704 -23.21 5.64 -24.93
N GLU A 705 -22.27 4.69 -24.79
CA GLU A 705 -22.60 3.27 -24.60
C GLU A 705 -23.42 3.05 -23.31
N VAL A 706 -23.11 3.78 -22.24
CA VAL A 706 -23.93 3.78 -21.01
C VAL A 706 -25.35 4.27 -21.30
N ARG A 707 -25.53 5.33 -22.09
CA ARG A 707 -26.86 5.83 -22.45
C ARG A 707 -27.65 4.82 -23.26
N GLU A 708 -27.01 4.16 -24.22
CA GLU A 708 -27.62 3.09 -25.03
C GLU A 708 -28.12 1.94 -24.14
N LEU A 709 -27.29 1.48 -23.19
CA LEU A 709 -27.65 0.41 -22.25
C LEU A 709 -28.73 0.84 -21.23
N MET A 710 -28.66 2.07 -20.73
CA MET A 710 -29.71 2.63 -19.86
C MET A 710 -31.06 2.68 -20.58
N ALA A 711 -31.06 3.11 -21.84
CA ALA A 711 -32.25 3.16 -22.68
C ALA A 711 -32.86 1.76 -22.87
N GLU A 712 -32.02 0.75 -23.14
CA GLU A 712 -32.43 -0.66 -23.27
C GLU A 712 -33.05 -1.20 -21.97
N LEU A 713 -32.41 -0.95 -20.83
CA LEU A 713 -32.85 -1.37 -19.51
C LEU A 713 -34.08 -0.60 -18.98
N GLY A 714 -34.39 0.56 -19.57
CA GLY A 714 -35.55 1.37 -19.23
C GLY A 714 -35.32 2.46 -18.19
N PHE A 715 -34.07 2.86 -17.95
CA PHE A 715 -33.69 3.91 -17.00
C PHE A 715 -33.43 5.24 -17.72
N ARG A 716 -33.95 6.35 -17.20
CA ARG A 716 -33.72 7.69 -17.77
C ARG A 716 -32.55 8.40 -17.12
N THR A 717 -32.25 8.07 -15.86
CA THR A 717 -31.15 8.65 -15.11
C THR A 717 -30.34 7.57 -14.39
N MET A 718 -29.05 7.80 -14.17
CA MET A 718 -28.17 6.90 -13.42
C MET A 718 -28.71 6.67 -12.00
N GLN A 719 -29.33 7.68 -11.39
CA GLN A 719 -29.92 7.56 -10.05
C GLN A 719 -31.05 6.53 -9.98
N GLU A 720 -31.85 6.41 -11.05
CA GLU A 720 -32.90 5.38 -11.13
C GLU A 720 -32.32 3.97 -11.27
N MET A 721 -31.06 3.83 -11.69
CA MET A 721 -30.40 2.55 -11.96
C MET A 721 -29.56 2.04 -10.79
N ILE A 722 -29.02 2.95 -9.96
CA ILE A 722 -28.05 2.58 -8.92
C ILE A 722 -28.67 1.63 -7.88
N GLY A 723 -28.00 0.50 -7.63
CA GLY A 723 -28.37 -0.48 -6.60
C GLY A 723 -29.46 -1.47 -7.00
N HIS A 724 -29.95 -1.42 -8.25
CA HIS A 724 -30.95 -2.34 -8.78
C HIS A 724 -30.33 -3.68 -9.23
N SER A 725 -29.71 -4.41 -8.30
CA SER A 725 -28.99 -5.67 -8.58
C SER A 725 -29.88 -6.76 -9.16
N GLU A 726 -31.20 -6.69 -8.98
CA GLU A 726 -32.19 -7.58 -9.61
C GLU A 726 -32.25 -7.45 -11.14
N ARG A 727 -31.61 -6.43 -11.72
CA ARG A 727 -31.42 -6.29 -13.18
C ARG A 727 -30.26 -7.10 -13.73
N LEU A 728 -29.55 -7.83 -12.87
CA LEU A 728 -28.49 -8.75 -13.24
C LEU A 728 -28.89 -10.18 -12.90
N GLU A 729 -28.58 -11.11 -13.78
CA GLU A 729 -28.67 -12.54 -13.51
C GLU A 729 -27.48 -13.29 -14.12
N LYS A 730 -27.22 -14.53 -13.66
CA LYS A 730 -26.16 -15.37 -14.24
C LYS A 730 -26.55 -15.79 -15.66
N SER A 731 -25.61 -15.73 -16.59
CA SER A 731 -25.80 -16.23 -17.95
C SER A 731 -25.81 -17.77 -17.97
N ASP A 732 -26.87 -18.35 -18.54
CA ASP A 732 -27.02 -19.80 -18.76
C ASP A 732 -26.28 -20.29 -20.02
N ALA A 733 -25.89 -19.37 -20.92
CA ALA A 733 -25.29 -19.68 -22.21
C ALA A 733 -23.81 -20.11 -22.13
N ILE A 734 -23.22 -20.03 -20.95
CA ILE A 734 -21.78 -20.20 -20.72
C ILE A 734 -21.53 -21.59 -20.11
N SER A 735 -21.13 -22.55 -20.95
CA SER A 735 -20.79 -23.92 -20.55
C SER A 735 -19.28 -24.10 -20.38
N HIS A 736 -18.70 -23.52 -19.31
CA HIS A 736 -17.32 -23.83 -18.91
C HIS A 736 -17.32 -24.84 -17.77
N TRP A 737 -16.49 -25.89 -17.89
CA TRP A 737 -16.52 -27.06 -16.99
C TRP A 737 -16.20 -26.72 -15.52
N LYS A 738 -15.50 -25.61 -15.25
CA LYS A 738 -15.28 -25.09 -13.87
C LYS A 738 -16.34 -24.07 -13.42
N SER A 739 -17.14 -23.51 -14.35
CA SER A 739 -18.13 -22.45 -14.04
C SER A 739 -19.52 -22.98 -13.68
N GLU A 740 -19.78 -24.27 -13.91
CA GLU A 740 -21.08 -24.90 -13.60
C GLU A 740 -21.45 -24.73 -12.11
N GLY A 741 -20.48 -24.86 -11.20
CA GLY A 741 -20.69 -24.72 -9.76
C GLY A 741 -20.72 -23.29 -9.21
N LEU A 742 -20.52 -22.25 -10.04
CA LEU A 742 -20.52 -20.86 -9.58
C LEU A 742 -21.94 -20.39 -9.22
N ASP A 743 -22.11 -19.83 -8.04
CA ASP A 743 -23.35 -19.18 -7.58
C ASP A 743 -23.07 -17.74 -7.14
N PHE A 744 -23.85 -16.81 -7.69
CA PHE A 744 -23.79 -15.37 -7.43
C PHE A 744 -24.99 -14.85 -6.65
N SER A 745 -25.88 -15.73 -6.18
CA SER A 745 -27.09 -15.36 -5.42
C SER A 745 -26.82 -14.41 -4.26
N ARG A 746 -25.70 -14.59 -3.54
CA ARG A 746 -25.25 -13.69 -2.46
C ARG A 746 -24.80 -12.31 -2.94
N VAL A 747 -24.13 -12.26 -4.10
CA VAL A 747 -23.62 -11.03 -4.71
C VAL A 747 -24.77 -10.19 -5.27
N LEU A 748 -25.74 -10.84 -5.92
CA LEU A 748 -26.87 -10.17 -6.57
C LEU A 748 -28.06 -9.94 -5.64
N ALA A 749 -27.96 -10.35 -4.37
CA ALA A 749 -29.02 -10.19 -3.39
C ALA A 749 -29.33 -8.71 -3.12
N THR A 750 -30.60 -8.35 -3.28
CA THR A 750 -31.12 -7.03 -2.90
C THR A 750 -31.47 -7.02 -1.41
N PRO A 751 -30.96 -6.07 -0.61
CA PRO A 751 -31.34 -5.94 0.80
C PRO A 751 -32.84 -5.70 0.99
N VAL A 752 -33.48 -6.45 1.88
CA VAL A 752 -34.90 -6.25 2.24
C VAL A 752 -34.98 -5.18 3.33
N VAL A 753 -35.24 -3.94 2.94
CA VAL A 753 -35.37 -2.76 3.82
C VAL A 753 -36.65 -1.99 3.50
N GLY A 754 -37.02 -1.00 4.32
CA GLY A 754 -38.18 -0.14 4.05
C GLY A 754 -37.93 0.84 2.90
N ASP A 755 -38.98 1.27 2.22
CA ASP A 755 -38.92 2.20 1.07
C ASP A 755 -38.28 3.56 1.40
N ASP A 756 -38.17 3.90 2.69
CA ASP A 756 -37.51 5.11 3.20
C ASP A 756 -35.98 5.00 3.26
N VAL A 757 -35.41 3.80 3.07
CA VAL A 757 -33.97 3.57 3.17
C VAL A 757 -33.31 3.84 1.82
N ALA A 758 -32.41 4.82 1.79
CA ALA A 758 -31.65 5.17 0.60
C ALA A 758 -30.76 4.02 0.11
N ILE A 759 -30.73 3.80 -1.21
CA ILE A 759 -29.86 2.82 -1.90
C ILE A 759 -28.71 3.48 -2.69
N PHE A 760 -28.75 4.80 -2.81
CA PHE A 760 -27.73 5.65 -3.43
C PHE A 760 -27.44 6.89 -2.55
N ASN A 761 -26.41 7.67 -2.88
CA ASN A 761 -26.07 8.87 -2.11
C ASN A 761 -27.05 10.02 -2.39
N CYS A 762 -27.74 10.49 -1.35
CA CYS A 762 -28.74 11.56 -1.43
C CYS A 762 -28.73 12.52 -0.22
N GLU A 763 -27.82 12.31 0.74
CA GLU A 763 -27.65 13.12 1.94
C GLU A 763 -26.23 13.71 1.99
N GLU A 764 -26.09 14.86 2.66
CA GLU A 764 -24.79 15.46 3.00
C GLU A 764 -24.37 15.08 4.43
N GLN A 765 -23.08 14.88 4.63
CA GLN A 765 -22.49 14.63 5.94
C GLN A 765 -22.36 15.93 6.75
N ASN A 766 -22.82 15.91 8.01
CA ASN A 766 -22.47 16.96 8.97
C ASN A 766 -21.10 16.65 9.61
N HIS A 767 -20.13 17.55 9.42
CA HIS A 767 -18.75 17.43 9.92
C HIS A 767 -18.49 18.17 11.24
N GLY A 768 -19.47 18.90 11.77
CA GLY A 768 -19.36 19.63 13.03
C GLY A 768 -18.37 20.80 13.01
N LEU A 769 -18.03 21.31 11.83
CA LEU A 769 -17.00 22.34 11.63
C LEU A 769 -17.38 23.69 12.27
N GLU A 770 -18.65 23.93 12.54
CA GLU A 770 -19.14 25.13 13.24
C GLU A 770 -18.62 25.23 14.68
N LYS A 771 -18.19 24.10 15.27
CA LYS A 771 -17.66 24.04 16.64
C LYS A 771 -16.14 24.20 16.71
N ALA A 772 -15.45 24.28 15.55
CA ALA A 772 -14.01 24.40 15.51
C ALA A 772 -13.56 25.75 16.12
N LEU A 773 -12.53 25.69 16.97
CA LEU A 773 -11.94 26.88 17.60
C LEU A 773 -11.43 27.88 16.55
N ASP A 774 -10.98 27.36 15.41
CA ASP A 774 -10.49 28.14 14.27
C ASP A 774 -11.49 29.16 13.73
N ASN A 775 -12.80 28.95 13.87
CA ASN A 775 -13.77 29.95 13.44
C ASN A 775 -13.54 31.30 14.15
N MET A 776 -13.26 31.24 15.45
CA MET A 776 -12.93 32.41 16.27
C MET A 776 -11.53 32.95 15.94
N LEU A 777 -10.56 32.08 15.64
CA LEU A 777 -9.21 32.50 15.24
C LEU A 777 -9.23 33.23 13.89
N ILE A 778 -10.00 32.74 12.91
CA ILE A 778 -10.17 33.35 11.59
C ILE A 778 -10.86 34.71 11.72
N GLU A 779 -11.91 34.81 12.54
CA GLU A 779 -12.59 36.08 12.77
C GLU A 779 -11.65 37.13 13.34
N LYS A 780 -10.86 36.78 14.37
CA LYS A 780 -9.88 37.69 14.98
C LYS A 780 -8.67 37.98 14.10
N SER A 781 -8.37 37.12 13.12
CA SER A 781 -7.23 37.25 12.21
C SER A 781 -7.60 37.85 10.85
N ARG A 782 -8.81 38.38 10.67
CA ARG A 782 -9.28 38.88 9.36
C ARG A 782 -8.33 39.91 8.76
N ASP A 783 -7.93 40.92 9.53
CA ASP A 783 -7.04 41.98 9.05
C ASP A 783 -5.65 41.43 8.68
N ALA A 784 -5.16 40.43 9.43
CA ALA A 784 -3.91 39.73 9.14
C ALA A 784 -3.98 38.97 7.81
N ILE A 785 -5.07 38.23 7.57
CA ILE A 785 -5.28 37.48 6.34
C ILE A 785 -5.45 38.43 5.14
N GLU A 786 -6.16 39.53 5.30
CA GLU A 786 -6.50 40.42 4.19
C GLU A 786 -5.38 41.38 3.80
N SER A 787 -4.68 41.92 4.80
CA SER A 787 -3.72 43.03 4.65
C SER A 787 -2.33 42.76 5.20
N GLY A 788 -2.11 41.61 5.86
CA GLY A 788 -0.83 41.28 6.49
C GLY A 788 -0.55 42.06 7.79
N THR A 789 -1.58 42.63 8.41
CA THR A 789 -1.44 43.35 9.69
C THR A 789 -1.20 42.37 10.83
N PRO A 790 -0.14 42.50 11.65
CA PRO A 790 0.12 41.57 12.75
C PRO A 790 -0.98 41.58 13.82
N VAL A 791 -1.34 40.39 14.32
CA VAL A 791 -2.36 40.18 15.35
C VAL A 791 -1.86 39.17 16.39
N THR A 792 -2.14 39.46 17.67
CA THR A 792 -1.93 38.52 18.78
C THR A 792 -3.27 38.14 19.41
N ILE A 793 -3.50 36.85 19.63
CA ILE A 793 -4.72 36.29 20.20
C ILE A 793 -4.36 35.47 21.44
N SER A 794 -5.12 35.63 22.52
CA SER A 794 -5.00 34.77 23.71
C SER A 794 -6.32 34.08 24.02
N THR A 795 -6.29 32.78 24.28
CA THR A 795 -7.48 31.95 24.56
C THR A 795 -7.11 30.69 25.33
N ASP A 796 -8.07 30.07 26.01
CA ASP A 796 -7.90 28.73 26.59
C ASP A 796 -8.09 27.64 25.53
N ILE A 797 -7.54 26.45 25.79
CA ILE A 797 -7.74 25.24 24.97
C ILE A 797 -7.95 24.01 25.86
N ILE A 798 -8.81 23.10 25.41
CA ILE A 798 -9.06 21.81 26.04
C ILE A 798 -9.00 20.68 25.01
N ASN A 799 -8.82 19.44 25.47
CA ASN A 799 -8.49 18.30 24.60
C ASN A 799 -9.54 17.97 23.52
N VAL A 800 -10.78 18.45 23.65
CA VAL A 800 -11.81 18.31 22.60
C VAL A 800 -11.62 19.27 21.43
N ASN A 801 -10.80 20.31 21.59
CA ASN A 801 -10.38 21.22 20.52
C ASN A 801 -9.29 20.54 19.69
N ARG A 802 -9.70 19.93 18.59
CA ARG A 802 -8.85 19.17 17.67
C ARG A 802 -8.53 20.00 16.43
N SER A 803 -7.43 19.69 15.77
CA SER A 803 -7.02 20.30 14.49
C SER A 803 -6.86 21.82 14.54
N VAL A 804 -6.58 22.39 15.71
CA VAL A 804 -6.52 23.85 15.90
C VAL A 804 -5.40 24.46 15.05
N GLY A 805 -5.75 25.50 14.29
CA GLY A 805 -4.89 26.19 13.34
C GLY A 805 -5.02 25.71 11.89
N ALA A 806 -5.61 24.53 11.65
CA ALA A 806 -5.71 23.93 10.32
C ALA A 806 -6.65 24.72 9.38
N MET A 807 -7.82 25.15 9.88
CA MET A 807 -8.79 25.88 9.06
C MET A 807 -8.34 27.32 8.82
N LEU A 808 -7.72 27.96 9.81
CA LEU A 808 -7.04 29.24 9.63
C LEU A 808 -5.98 29.15 8.53
N SER A 809 -5.16 28.10 8.57
CA SER A 809 -4.09 27.88 7.59
C SER A 809 -4.63 27.64 6.19
N GLY A 810 -5.75 26.92 6.05
CA GLY A 810 -6.47 26.78 4.79
C GLY A 810 -6.90 28.13 4.21
N ARG A 811 -7.47 29.03 5.02
CA ARG A 811 -7.86 30.38 4.57
C ARG A 811 -6.67 31.23 4.13
N ILE A 812 -5.53 31.09 4.80
CA ILE A 812 -4.29 31.77 4.40
C ILE A 812 -3.81 31.22 3.05
N ALA A 813 -3.76 29.90 2.89
CA ALA A 813 -3.29 29.26 1.66
C ALA A 813 -4.21 29.54 0.45
N GLU A 814 -5.53 29.61 0.65
CA GLU A 814 -6.49 30.02 -0.41
C GLU A 814 -6.16 31.41 -0.99
N ARG A 815 -5.60 32.31 -0.18
CA ARG A 815 -5.32 33.70 -0.57
C ARG A 815 -3.87 33.96 -0.97
N HIS A 816 -2.93 33.33 -0.28
CA HIS A 816 -1.50 33.63 -0.38
C HIS A 816 -0.65 32.44 -0.86
N GLY A 817 -1.28 31.30 -1.15
CA GLY A 817 -0.57 30.07 -1.55
C GLY A 817 0.37 29.55 -0.46
N PHE A 818 1.37 28.76 -0.86
CA PHE A 818 2.39 28.24 0.06
C PHE A 818 3.27 29.34 0.69
N ASP A 819 3.37 30.51 0.04
CA ASP A 819 4.10 31.65 0.58
C ASP A 819 3.46 32.22 1.85
N GLY A 820 2.16 32.03 2.09
CA GLY A 820 1.51 32.45 3.33
C GLY A 820 1.76 33.92 3.70
N LEU A 821 1.98 34.19 4.98
CA LEU A 821 2.22 35.53 5.53
C LEU A 821 3.68 35.70 5.97
N LYS A 822 4.05 36.94 6.33
CA LYS A 822 5.32 37.20 7.02
C LYS A 822 5.33 36.48 8.38
N GLU A 823 6.52 36.12 8.84
CA GLU A 823 6.68 35.42 10.11
C GLU A 823 6.04 36.18 11.29
N ASP A 824 5.43 35.43 12.22
CA ASP A 824 4.74 35.94 13.40
C ASP A 824 3.60 36.95 13.11
N THR A 825 3.07 37.03 11.88
CA THR A 825 1.92 37.90 11.56
C THR A 825 0.69 37.52 12.39
N ILE A 826 0.44 36.22 12.61
CA ILE A 826 -0.62 35.76 13.51
C ILE A 826 0.01 34.96 14.64
N HIS A 827 -0.06 35.49 15.86
CA HIS A 827 0.45 34.81 17.05
C HIS A 827 -0.69 34.45 17.99
N VAL A 828 -0.96 33.15 18.15
CA VAL A 828 -2.00 32.64 19.05
C VAL A 828 -1.34 32.03 20.28
N LYS A 829 -1.64 32.58 21.46
CA LYS A 829 -1.22 32.07 22.76
C LYS A 829 -2.36 31.30 23.41
N LEU A 830 -2.09 30.05 23.76
CA LEU A 830 -3.06 29.12 24.31
C LEU A 830 -2.61 28.59 25.67
N THR A 831 -3.57 28.33 26.55
CA THR A 831 -3.32 27.73 27.87
C THR A 831 -4.24 26.52 28.05
N GLY A 832 -3.68 25.39 28.45
CA GLY A 832 -4.42 24.14 28.71
C GLY A 832 -3.89 22.95 27.93
N THR A 833 -4.77 22.02 27.56
CA THR A 833 -4.39 20.78 26.84
C THR A 833 -4.97 20.81 25.43
N ALA A 834 -4.13 20.74 24.41
CA ALA A 834 -4.59 20.68 23.03
C ALA A 834 -4.99 19.25 22.63
N GLY A 835 -6.08 19.12 21.89
CA GLY A 835 -6.50 17.84 21.31
C GLY A 835 -5.58 17.35 20.18
N GLN A 836 -6.00 16.27 19.53
CA GLN A 836 -5.28 15.69 18.39
C GLN A 836 -5.06 16.70 17.26
N SER A 837 -3.93 16.57 16.55
CA SER A 837 -3.62 17.35 15.35
C SER A 837 -3.46 18.86 15.58
N PHE A 838 -2.99 19.27 16.76
CA PHE A 838 -2.69 20.68 17.05
C PHE A 838 -1.63 21.24 16.09
N GLY A 839 -1.94 22.33 15.39
CA GLY A 839 -1.05 22.90 14.37
C GLY A 839 -0.91 22.06 13.10
N ALA A 840 -1.89 21.19 12.79
CA ALA A 840 -1.87 20.44 11.53
C ALA A 840 -1.93 21.38 10.31
N TRP A 841 -1.05 21.15 9.34
CA TRP A 841 -0.88 21.95 8.12
C TRP A 841 -0.76 23.46 8.38
N LEU A 842 -0.12 23.83 9.49
CA LEU A 842 0.04 25.24 9.88
C LEU A 842 0.82 26.01 8.82
N SER A 843 0.21 27.06 8.27
CA SER A 843 0.78 27.90 7.20
C SER A 843 1.86 28.86 7.70
N ARG A 844 2.78 29.24 6.82
CA ARG A 844 3.79 30.28 7.09
C ARG A 844 3.16 31.58 7.59
N GLY A 845 3.76 32.12 8.65
CA GLY A 845 3.32 33.35 9.31
C GLY A 845 2.31 33.18 10.45
N VAL A 846 1.94 31.93 10.77
CA VAL A 846 1.16 31.59 11.97
C VAL A 846 2.06 30.96 13.02
N THR A 847 1.97 31.47 14.25
CA THR A 847 2.67 30.97 15.43
C THR A 847 1.66 30.54 16.48
N LEU A 848 1.69 29.27 16.86
CA LEU A 848 0.91 28.70 17.96
C LEU A 848 1.82 28.46 19.16
N GLU A 849 1.56 29.16 20.26
CA GLU A 849 2.27 29.04 21.54
C GLU A 849 1.33 28.44 22.58
N LEU A 850 1.70 27.31 23.18
CA LEU A 850 0.87 26.57 24.13
C LEU A 850 1.60 26.41 25.47
N ALA A 851 1.05 27.03 26.51
CA ALA A 851 1.40 26.78 27.90
C ALA A 851 0.55 25.62 28.44
N GLY A 852 1.10 24.41 28.42
CA GLY A 852 0.42 23.16 28.78
C GLY A 852 0.99 21.97 28.02
N ASP A 853 0.12 21.10 27.51
CA ASP A 853 0.48 19.87 26.78
C ASP A 853 -0.42 19.61 25.57
N SER A 854 -0.04 18.65 24.71
CA SER A 854 -0.84 18.26 23.56
C SER A 854 -0.83 16.74 23.35
N ASN A 855 -1.86 16.24 22.66
CA ASN A 855 -1.98 14.84 22.29
C ASN A 855 -1.12 14.52 21.04
N ASP A 856 -1.50 13.50 20.27
CA ASP A 856 -0.82 13.03 19.06
C ASP A 856 -0.94 14.03 17.89
N TYR A 857 -0.08 13.82 16.88
CA TYR A 857 -0.13 14.49 15.58
C TYR A 857 0.14 16.00 15.60
N VAL A 858 0.80 16.52 16.65
CA VAL A 858 1.23 17.93 16.69
C VAL A 858 2.05 18.27 15.44
N GLY A 859 1.72 19.35 14.77
CA GLY A 859 2.44 19.78 13.55
C GLY A 859 2.35 18.80 12.38
N LYS A 860 1.35 17.91 12.35
CA LYS A 860 1.09 17.02 11.20
C LYS A 860 1.02 17.81 9.89
N GLY A 861 1.84 17.45 8.91
CA GLY A 861 1.88 18.14 7.62
C GLY A 861 2.30 19.62 7.70
N LEU A 862 3.07 20.02 8.73
CA LEU A 862 3.51 21.42 8.93
C LEU A 862 4.00 22.06 7.63
N SER A 863 3.45 23.23 7.30
CA SER A 863 3.64 23.91 6.01
C SER A 863 4.16 25.34 6.21
N GLY A 864 5.13 25.49 7.10
CA GLY A 864 5.86 26.75 7.33
C GLY A 864 5.49 27.50 8.61
N GLY A 865 4.46 27.06 9.35
CA GLY A 865 4.09 27.65 10.63
C GLY A 865 5.07 27.32 11.76
N LYS A 866 4.88 27.97 12.92
CA LYS A 866 5.68 27.78 14.13
C LYS A 866 4.82 27.23 15.27
N VAL A 867 5.26 26.15 15.92
CA VAL A 867 4.55 25.55 17.08
C VAL A 867 5.47 25.49 18.29
N ILE A 868 5.05 26.08 19.40
CA ILE A 868 5.82 26.17 20.64
C ILE A 868 4.97 25.55 21.75
N ILE A 869 5.50 24.55 22.46
CA ILE A 869 4.78 23.90 23.58
C ILE A 869 5.72 23.75 24.77
N TYR A 870 5.27 24.23 25.92
CA TYR A 870 5.98 24.11 27.18
C TYR A 870 5.01 23.97 28.35
N PRO A 871 5.41 23.32 29.46
CA PRO A 871 4.55 23.16 30.63
C PRO A 871 4.14 24.51 31.23
N SER A 872 2.93 24.58 31.77
CA SER A 872 2.50 25.73 32.58
C SER A 872 3.50 25.98 33.73
N GLU A 873 3.71 27.26 34.10
CA GLU A 873 4.58 27.65 35.23
C GLU A 873 4.14 27.03 36.56
N GLU A 874 2.85 26.68 36.70
CA GLU A 874 2.29 26.04 37.89
C GLU A 874 2.51 24.52 37.92
N SER A 875 3.00 23.92 36.82
CA SER A 875 3.16 22.48 36.71
C SER A 875 4.34 21.97 37.55
N PRO A 876 4.15 20.93 38.38
CA PRO A 876 5.23 20.35 39.18
C PRO A 876 6.10 19.36 38.40
N ILE A 877 5.81 19.10 37.12
CA ILE A 877 6.51 18.08 36.33
C ILE A 877 7.94 18.51 36.03
N VAL A 878 8.82 17.51 35.90
CA VAL A 878 10.16 17.70 35.33
C VAL A 878 10.03 17.52 33.81
N PRO A 879 10.13 18.59 33.01
CA PRO A 879 9.79 18.53 31.58
C PRO A 879 10.57 17.44 30.84
N GLU A 880 11.87 17.33 31.08
CA GLU A 880 12.78 16.38 30.43
C GLU A 880 12.53 14.90 30.80
N GLU A 881 11.67 14.61 31.78
CA GLU A 881 11.30 13.25 32.19
C GLU A 881 9.82 12.92 31.86
N ASN A 882 9.08 13.86 31.27
CA ASN A 882 7.62 13.73 31.10
C ASN A 882 7.19 14.01 29.67
N ILE A 883 6.17 13.28 29.22
CA ILE A 883 5.59 13.45 27.89
C ILE A 883 4.85 14.80 27.82
N ILE A 884 5.19 15.62 26.82
CA ILE A 884 4.57 16.93 26.56
C ILE A 884 3.74 16.94 25.27
N VAL A 885 4.09 16.06 24.32
CA VAL A 885 3.37 15.83 23.06
C VAL A 885 3.27 14.33 22.79
N GLY A 886 2.19 13.89 22.16
CA GLY A 886 1.93 12.48 21.88
C GLY A 886 2.80 11.90 20.74
N ASN A 887 2.20 10.97 19.99
CA ASN A 887 2.84 10.19 18.94
C ASN A 887 2.73 10.86 17.56
N THR A 888 3.55 10.39 16.60
CA THR A 888 3.44 10.76 15.17
C THR A 888 3.47 12.28 14.96
N VAL A 889 4.20 12.99 15.84
CA VAL A 889 4.42 14.43 15.76
C VAL A 889 5.20 14.76 14.48
N LEU A 890 4.84 15.85 13.82
CA LEU A 890 5.45 16.31 12.56
C LEU A 890 5.31 15.34 11.38
N TYR A 891 4.31 14.46 11.41
CA TYR A 891 4.12 13.50 10.34
C TYR A 891 3.96 14.16 8.98
N GLY A 892 4.91 13.90 8.08
CA GLY A 892 4.91 14.45 6.73
C GLY A 892 5.11 15.96 6.66
N ALA A 893 5.68 16.58 7.71
CA ALA A 893 5.96 18.01 7.72
C ALA A 893 6.93 18.40 6.59
N ILE A 894 6.68 19.55 5.95
CA ILE A 894 7.41 20.00 4.76
C ILE A 894 8.25 21.24 5.06
N ALA A 895 7.78 22.11 5.95
CA ALA A 895 8.49 23.31 6.38
C ALA A 895 7.94 23.79 7.73
N GLY A 896 8.67 24.67 8.39
CA GLY A 896 8.26 25.30 9.66
C GLY A 896 9.14 24.89 10.83
N GLU A 897 8.81 25.42 12.01
CA GLU A 897 9.62 25.27 13.21
C GLU A 897 8.80 24.77 14.40
N CYS A 898 9.37 23.87 15.20
CA CYS A 898 8.78 23.39 16.43
C CYS A 898 9.74 23.41 17.61
N TYR A 899 9.24 23.79 18.79
CA TYR A 899 10.02 23.84 20.02
C TYR A 899 9.21 23.22 21.17
N PHE A 900 9.65 22.06 21.66
CA PHE A 900 8.91 21.25 22.64
C PHE A 900 9.74 21.05 23.90
N ARG A 901 9.33 21.69 25.00
CA ARG A 901 9.99 21.53 26.31
C ARG A 901 9.43 20.31 27.04
N GLY A 902 9.92 19.14 26.62
CA GLY A 902 9.64 17.85 27.23
C GLY A 902 9.83 16.70 26.26
N VAL A 903 9.33 15.51 26.63
CA VAL A 903 9.47 14.27 25.86
C VAL A 903 8.32 14.14 24.85
N ALA A 904 8.64 13.74 23.62
CA ALA A 904 7.64 13.33 22.63
C ALA A 904 7.45 11.81 22.64
N GLY A 905 6.27 11.35 22.24
CA GLY A 905 5.96 9.94 22.10
C GLY A 905 6.68 9.24 20.94
N GLU A 906 6.06 8.16 20.48
CA GLU A 906 6.55 7.27 19.43
C GLU A 906 6.49 7.94 18.05
N ARG A 907 7.37 7.52 17.12
CA ARG A 907 7.38 7.98 15.71
C ARG A 907 7.47 9.49 15.55
N PHE A 908 8.20 10.14 16.46
CA PHE A 908 8.48 11.56 16.37
C PHE A 908 9.18 11.91 15.05
N ALA A 909 8.69 12.94 14.35
CA ALA A 909 9.21 13.39 13.05
C ALA A 909 9.18 12.32 11.95
N VAL A 910 8.26 11.35 12.03
CA VAL A 910 8.06 10.36 10.97
C VAL A 910 7.75 11.05 9.65
N ARG A 911 8.43 10.66 8.57
CA ARG A 911 8.29 11.29 7.24
C ARG A 911 8.52 12.81 7.22
N ASN A 912 9.23 13.39 8.19
CA ASN A 912 9.62 14.80 8.12
C ASN A 912 10.45 15.05 6.85
N SER A 913 10.06 16.05 6.09
CA SER A 913 10.60 16.36 4.76
C SER A 913 11.19 17.76 4.68
N GLY A 914 11.17 18.53 5.78
CA GLY A 914 11.78 19.87 5.80
C GLY A 914 11.52 20.73 7.04
N ALA A 915 10.76 20.26 8.03
CA ALA A 915 10.58 21.01 9.27
C ALA A 915 11.83 20.92 10.18
N THR A 916 12.04 21.99 10.95
CA THR A 916 13.07 22.07 11.98
C THR A 916 12.44 21.94 13.35
N VAL A 917 13.01 21.11 14.23
CA VAL A 917 12.43 20.89 15.56
C VAL A 917 13.49 20.67 16.64
N VAL A 918 13.22 21.20 17.84
CA VAL A 918 13.96 20.91 19.06
C VAL A 918 13.02 20.29 20.10
N VAL A 919 13.44 19.18 20.70
CA VAL A 919 12.70 18.40 21.70
C VAL A 919 13.62 17.86 22.78
N GLU A 920 13.11 17.54 23.97
CA GLU A 920 13.93 17.13 25.13
C GLU A 920 13.99 15.62 25.35
N GLY A 921 13.31 14.83 24.52
CA GLY A 921 13.40 13.38 24.46
C GLY A 921 12.38 12.81 23.46
N VAL A 922 12.57 11.59 22.99
CA VAL A 922 11.66 10.94 22.04
C VAL A 922 11.49 9.44 22.33
N GLY A 923 10.32 8.88 22.00
CA GLY A 923 10.06 7.44 22.02
C GLY A 923 10.80 6.65 20.93
N ASP A 924 10.36 5.41 20.68
CA ASP A 924 10.86 4.55 19.62
C ASP A 924 10.49 5.12 18.23
N HIS A 925 11.24 4.69 17.21
CA HIS A 925 11.04 5.06 15.80
C HIS A 925 11.14 6.57 15.52
N GLY A 926 11.92 7.31 16.33
CA GLY A 926 12.21 8.72 16.04
C GLY A 926 12.90 8.91 14.68
N CYS A 927 12.49 9.93 13.92
CA CYS A 927 12.96 10.25 12.57
C CYS A 927 12.76 9.14 11.52
N GLU A 928 11.81 8.23 11.72
CA GLU A 928 11.50 7.17 10.77
C GLU A 928 11.08 7.75 9.40
N TYR A 929 11.65 7.25 8.30
CA TYR A 929 11.44 7.76 6.93
C TYR A 929 11.66 9.26 6.72
N MET A 930 12.42 9.94 7.58
CA MET A 930 12.72 11.36 7.37
C MET A 930 13.51 11.55 6.05
N THR A 931 13.07 12.50 5.22
CA THR A 931 13.64 12.82 3.90
C THR A 931 14.22 14.23 3.81
N GLY A 932 14.03 15.05 4.83
CA GLY A 932 14.54 16.42 4.91
C GLY A 932 14.22 17.06 6.27
N GLY A 933 14.80 18.23 6.52
CA GLY A 933 14.63 18.97 7.77
C GLY A 933 15.77 18.74 8.77
N CYS A 934 15.61 19.29 9.97
CA CYS A 934 16.60 19.23 11.05
C CYS A 934 15.93 18.91 12.39
N VAL A 935 16.33 17.82 13.03
CA VAL A 935 15.79 17.38 14.33
C VAL A 935 16.87 17.49 15.40
N VAL A 936 16.59 18.14 16.52
CA VAL A 936 17.48 18.21 17.68
C VAL A 936 16.80 17.57 18.89
N VAL A 937 17.43 16.55 19.46
CA VAL A 937 16.96 15.85 20.67
C VAL A 937 17.93 16.13 21.81
N LEU A 938 17.45 16.83 22.86
CA LEU A 938 18.23 17.26 24.02
C LEU A 938 18.21 16.26 25.19
N GLY A 939 17.79 15.02 24.93
CA GLY A 939 17.70 13.94 25.92
C GLY A 939 17.64 12.55 25.27
N SER A 940 17.04 11.58 25.96
CA SER A 940 17.04 10.18 25.53
C SER A 940 16.17 9.93 24.29
N THR A 941 16.53 8.89 23.54
CA THR A 941 15.74 8.37 22.40
C THR A 941 15.27 6.95 22.70
N GLY A 942 14.17 6.53 22.07
CA GLY A 942 13.80 5.13 21.97
C GLY A 942 14.60 4.37 20.91
N ARG A 943 14.20 3.12 20.67
CA ARG A 943 14.79 2.14 19.74
C ARG A 943 14.46 2.48 18.29
N ASN A 944 15.21 1.87 17.38
CA ASN A 944 14.98 1.95 15.93
C ASN A 944 14.98 3.39 15.38
N PHE A 945 15.70 4.30 16.03
CA PHE A 945 15.82 5.69 15.59
C PHE A 945 16.44 5.76 14.19
N ALA A 946 15.93 6.65 13.35
CA ALA A 946 16.35 6.89 11.96
C ALA A 946 16.12 5.71 10.99
N ALA A 947 15.25 4.74 11.32
CA ALA A 947 14.91 3.67 10.40
C ALA A 947 14.29 4.22 9.10
N GLY A 948 14.89 3.89 7.96
CA GLY A 948 14.47 4.41 6.65
C GLY A 948 14.73 5.91 6.44
N MET A 949 15.46 6.59 7.33
CA MET A 949 15.83 7.99 7.16
C MET A 949 16.77 8.12 5.95
N SER A 950 16.31 8.82 4.92
CA SER A 950 17.00 8.95 3.64
C SER A 950 17.38 10.39 3.30
N GLY A 951 17.05 11.36 4.15
CA GLY A 951 17.43 12.76 3.99
C GLY A 951 17.14 13.62 5.22
N GLY A 952 17.77 14.79 5.27
CA GLY A 952 17.80 15.65 6.45
C GLY A 952 18.88 15.24 7.46
N ILE A 953 18.93 15.94 8.59
CA ILE A 953 19.91 15.70 9.66
C ILE A 953 19.23 15.62 11.02
N ALA A 954 19.79 14.83 11.94
CA ALA A 954 19.40 14.83 13.34
C ALA A 954 20.61 14.97 14.26
N TYR A 955 20.46 15.72 15.35
CA TYR A 955 21.44 15.82 16.42
C TYR A 955 20.83 15.25 17.71
N VAL A 956 21.56 14.35 18.35
CA VAL A 956 21.11 13.70 19.59
C VAL A 956 22.14 13.93 20.68
N LEU A 957 21.70 14.44 21.83
CA LEU A 957 22.54 14.52 23.02
C LEU A 957 22.68 13.12 23.64
N ASP A 958 23.80 12.44 23.36
CA ASP A 958 24.07 11.10 23.87
C ASP A 958 24.61 11.17 25.31
N GLY A 959 23.66 11.26 26.24
CA GLY A 959 23.96 11.43 27.65
C GLY A 959 24.63 10.22 28.30
N ASP A 960 24.26 9.01 27.86
CA ASP A 960 24.64 7.72 28.44
C ASP A 960 25.67 6.94 27.60
N GLY A 961 25.96 7.39 26.37
CA GLY A 961 26.89 6.71 25.46
C GLY A 961 26.30 5.46 24.82
N GLU A 962 24.98 5.30 24.83
CA GLU A 962 24.29 4.10 24.33
C GLU A 962 23.43 4.36 23.09
N PHE A 963 23.44 5.59 22.53
CA PHE A 963 22.58 5.94 21.40
C PHE A 963 22.79 5.05 20.16
N GLU A 964 24.02 4.64 19.87
CA GLU A 964 24.32 3.75 18.73
C GLU A 964 23.50 2.44 18.77
N LYS A 965 23.29 1.87 19.96
CA LYS A 965 22.49 0.62 20.12
C LYS A 965 21.01 0.83 19.82
N ARG A 966 20.54 2.07 19.89
CA ARG A 966 19.14 2.48 19.68
C ARG A 966 18.90 2.98 18.25
N CYS A 967 19.95 3.25 17.48
CA CYS A 967 19.88 3.75 16.11
C CYS A 967 19.88 2.62 15.07
N ASN A 968 19.06 2.75 14.04
CA ASN A 968 19.03 1.83 12.91
C ASN A 968 20.08 2.25 11.87
N MET A 969 21.19 1.52 11.85
CA MET A 969 22.36 1.82 10.99
C MET A 969 22.19 1.39 9.52
N ALA A 970 21.01 0.98 9.07
CA ALA A 970 20.83 0.45 7.71
C ALA A 970 21.02 1.51 6.60
N MET A 971 20.76 2.79 6.89
CA MET A 971 20.82 3.89 5.90
C MET A 971 21.55 5.15 6.39
N VAL A 972 21.98 5.17 7.65
CA VAL A 972 22.58 6.34 8.29
C VAL A 972 23.93 6.00 8.92
N GLU A 973 24.75 7.02 9.09
CA GLU A 973 26.00 6.96 9.86
C GLU A 973 25.94 7.97 11.01
N LEU A 974 26.69 7.66 12.08
CA LEU A 974 26.83 8.50 13.25
C LEU A 974 28.18 9.22 13.20
N GLU A 975 28.16 10.55 13.34
CA GLU A 975 29.34 11.41 13.27
C GLU A 975 29.47 12.25 14.55
N PRO A 976 30.68 12.43 15.10
CA PRO A 976 30.91 13.46 16.11
C PRO A 976 30.86 14.85 15.49
N ILE A 977 30.50 15.87 16.28
CA ILE A 977 30.64 17.26 15.84
C ILE A 977 32.12 17.66 15.94
N THR A 978 32.72 18.09 14.82
CA THR A 978 34.18 18.26 14.68
C THR A 978 34.74 19.55 15.30
N ASP A 979 36.04 19.55 15.61
CA ASP A 979 36.76 20.71 16.17
C ASP A 979 36.96 21.88 15.17
N GLU A 980 36.86 21.65 13.86
CA GLU A 980 36.94 22.72 12.85
C GLU A 980 35.74 23.67 12.95
N ASP A 981 34.54 23.12 13.19
CA ASP A 981 33.34 23.92 13.49
C ASP A 981 33.51 24.72 14.80
N ARG A 982 34.22 24.16 15.81
CA ARG A 982 34.57 24.90 17.05
C ARG A 982 35.54 26.05 16.78
N ALA A 983 36.45 25.89 15.82
CA ALA A 983 37.42 26.94 15.46
C ALA A 983 36.73 28.10 14.73
N ILE A 984 35.76 27.81 13.85
CA ILE A 984 34.93 28.81 13.17
C ILE A 984 34.10 29.59 14.20
N GLU A 985 33.46 28.90 15.16
CA GLU A 985 32.72 29.54 16.25
C GLU A 985 33.59 30.48 17.11
N LYS A 986 34.85 30.10 17.36
CA LYS A 986 35.82 30.95 18.08
C LYS A 986 36.29 32.16 17.26
N LEU A 987 36.32 32.05 15.92
CA LEU A 987 36.75 33.14 15.03
C LEU A 987 35.67 34.21 14.87
N ASP A 988 34.39 33.83 14.90
CA ASP A 988 33.31 34.74 14.50
C ASP A 988 32.89 35.79 15.54
N HIS A 989 33.27 35.68 16.83
CA HIS A 989 33.17 36.72 17.89
C HIS A 989 32.05 37.80 17.81
N GLN A 990 30.90 37.52 17.21
CA GLN A 990 29.76 38.45 17.09
C GLN A 990 28.62 37.93 17.96
N GLY A 991 28.75 38.20 19.25
CA GLY A 991 27.63 38.15 20.19
C GLY A 991 26.75 39.38 19.97
N GLY A 992 25.81 39.30 19.02
CA GLY A 992 24.78 40.31 18.79
C GLY A 992 24.58 40.58 17.31
N GLU A 993 23.34 40.39 16.83
CA GLU A 993 22.87 40.66 15.46
C GLU A 993 23.21 39.61 14.38
N LEU A 994 22.80 38.36 14.59
CA LEU A 994 22.42 37.45 13.50
C LEU A 994 20.90 37.53 13.30
N GLU A 995 20.39 38.70 12.89
CA GLU A 995 19.00 38.84 12.45
C GLU A 995 18.84 38.29 11.03
N ALA A 996 17.95 37.29 10.89
CA ALA A 996 17.26 36.76 9.70
C ALA A 996 18.09 36.36 8.44
N HIS A 997 19.18 37.04 8.08
CA HIS A 997 19.89 36.83 6.82
C HIS A 997 21.03 35.80 6.89
N GLY A 998 21.72 35.64 8.03
CA GLY A 998 22.80 34.64 8.18
C GLY A 998 22.32 33.20 8.49
N LEU A 999 21.12 33.07 9.06
CA LEU A 999 20.47 31.77 9.34
C LEU A 999 20.15 30.98 8.06
N VAL A 1000 19.88 31.68 6.96
CA VAL A 1000 19.53 31.08 5.67
C VAL A 1000 20.71 30.31 5.07
N ASP A 1001 21.95 30.81 5.23
CA ASP A 1001 23.16 30.13 4.73
C ASP A 1001 23.50 28.89 5.58
N ILE A 1002 23.40 28.98 6.91
CA ILE A 1002 23.69 27.87 7.84
C ILE A 1002 22.70 26.71 7.67
N MET A 1003 21.43 27.01 7.39
CA MET A 1003 20.39 25.99 7.16
C MET A 1003 20.39 25.45 5.72
N HIS A 1004 21.12 26.06 4.78
CA HIS A 1004 21.29 25.55 3.42
C HIS A 1004 22.41 24.52 3.30
N ASP A 1005 23.53 24.71 4.00
CA ASP A 1005 24.64 23.74 3.98
C ASP A 1005 24.56 22.74 5.14
N MET A 1006 23.89 21.61 4.93
CA MET A 1006 23.80 20.53 5.92
C MET A 1006 25.09 19.70 6.07
N THR A 1007 26.15 20.01 5.31
CA THR A 1007 27.43 19.28 5.36
C THR A 1007 28.47 19.88 6.30
N SER A 1008 28.30 21.14 6.71
CA SER A 1008 29.22 21.85 7.60
C SER A 1008 28.47 22.71 8.63
N GLN A 1009 29.20 23.43 9.50
CA GLN A 1009 28.65 24.39 10.46
C GLN A 1009 27.69 23.76 11.49
N ASP A 1010 27.94 22.49 11.86
CA ASP A 1010 27.06 21.73 12.73
C ASP A 1010 26.94 22.37 14.13
N ALA A 1011 28.06 22.81 14.71
CA ALA A 1011 28.08 23.44 16.03
C ALA A 1011 27.28 24.77 16.05
N GLN A 1012 27.45 25.61 15.03
CA GLN A 1012 26.75 26.90 14.93
C GLN A 1012 25.25 26.70 14.78
N ARG A 1013 24.83 25.78 13.90
CA ARG A 1013 23.42 25.41 13.72
C ARG A 1013 22.79 24.94 15.02
N LEU A 1014 23.44 23.98 15.68
CA LEU A 1014 22.97 23.41 16.93
C LEU A 1014 22.84 24.50 18.02
N ARG A 1015 23.81 25.40 18.14
CA ARG A 1015 23.79 26.49 19.12
C ARG A 1015 22.61 27.44 18.89
N VAL A 1016 22.33 27.80 17.64
CA VAL A 1016 21.20 28.67 17.29
C VAL A 1016 19.86 27.99 17.58
N LEU A 1017 19.71 26.72 17.22
CA LEU A 1017 18.47 25.98 17.48
C LEU A 1017 18.19 25.81 18.98
N ILE A 1018 19.22 25.52 19.78
CA ILE A 1018 19.08 25.43 21.24
C ILE A 1018 18.83 26.80 21.86
N HIS A 1019 19.44 27.87 21.34
CA HIS A 1019 19.13 29.23 21.77
C HIS A 1019 17.67 29.61 21.48
N ASN A 1020 17.15 29.28 20.30
CA ASN A 1020 15.74 29.49 19.96
C ASN A 1020 14.83 28.67 20.88
N HIS A 1021 15.19 27.41 21.14
CA HIS A 1021 14.46 26.58 22.09
C HIS A 1021 14.40 27.22 23.49
N LEU A 1022 15.53 27.73 24.00
CA LEU A 1022 15.57 28.49 25.25
C LEU A 1022 14.69 29.75 25.19
N LYS A 1023 14.82 30.53 24.11
CA LYS A 1023 14.06 31.78 23.90
C LYS A 1023 12.56 31.54 23.92
N TYR A 1024 12.09 30.49 23.25
CA TYR A 1024 10.67 30.23 23.06
C TYR A 1024 10.02 29.43 24.19
N THR A 1025 10.79 28.61 24.92
CA THR A 1025 10.21 27.69 25.93
C THR A 1025 10.69 27.94 27.36
N GLY A 1026 11.71 28.79 27.54
CA GLY A 1026 12.36 28.98 28.83
C GLY A 1026 13.05 27.71 29.37
N SER A 1027 13.43 26.77 28.49
CA SER A 1027 14.00 25.47 28.88
C SER A 1027 15.25 25.59 29.75
N SER A 1028 15.17 25.05 30.96
CA SER A 1028 16.32 24.90 31.86
C SER A 1028 17.40 24.01 31.26
N LYS A 1029 17.02 22.96 30.52
CA LYS A 1029 17.95 22.05 29.85
C LYS A 1029 18.74 22.74 28.74
N ALA A 1030 18.06 23.52 27.91
CA ALA A 1030 18.70 24.32 26.87
C ALA A 1030 19.68 25.33 27.47
N LYS A 1031 19.27 25.99 28.57
CA LYS A 1031 20.14 26.91 29.31
C LYS A 1031 21.39 26.21 29.84
N GLU A 1032 21.24 25.06 30.50
CA GLU A 1032 22.37 24.26 30.99
C GLU A 1032 23.36 23.91 29.87
N ILE A 1033 22.83 23.49 28.71
CA ILE A 1033 23.66 23.13 27.55
C ILE A 1033 24.43 24.35 27.02
N LEU A 1034 23.78 25.50 26.88
CA LEU A 1034 24.41 26.73 26.39
C LEU A 1034 25.44 27.30 27.39
N ASP A 1035 25.13 27.26 28.69
CA ASP A 1035 26.02 27.72 29.76
C ASP A 1035 27.27 26.83 29.88
N ASN A 1036 27.17 25.55 29.48
CA ASN A 1036 28.24 24.55 29.54
C ASN A 1036 28.63 23.98 28.16
N TRP A 1037 28.56 24.82 27.12
CA TRP A 1037 28.67 24.43 25.71
C TRP A 1037 29.90 23.57 25.40
N ASP A 1038 31.08 23.97 25.88
CA ASP A 1038 32.35 23.30 25.58
C ASP A 1038 32.42 21.84 26.08
N ASN A 1039 31.69 21.52 27.15
CA ASN A 1039 31.61 20.17 27.71
C ASN A 1039 30.42 19.37 27.15
N MET A 1040 29.36 20.05 26.71
CA MET A 1040 28.16 19.40 26.18
C MET A 1040 28.28 19.09 24.69
N LEU A 1041 28.93 19.95 23.90
CA LEU A 1041 29.08 19.77 22.45
C LEU A 1041 29.68 18.40 22.06
N PRO A 1042 30.75 17.90 22.71
CA PRO A 1042 31.31 16.58 22.38
C PRO A 1042 30.39 15.39 22.66
N ARG A 1043 29.26 15.60 23.38
CA ARG A 1043 28.27 14.57 23.69
C ARG A 1043 27.15 14.51 22.64
N PHE A 1044 27.11 15.45 21.70
CA PHE A 1044 26.18 15.39 20.59
C PHE A 1044 26.69 14.45 19.50
N VAL A 1045 25.78 13.63 18.99
CA VAL A 1045 25.98 12.77 17.84
C VAL A 1045 25.13 13.29 16.68
N LYS A 1046 25.74 13.46 15.52
CA LYS A 1046 25.06 13.77 14.26
C LYS A 1046 24.66 12.47 13.57
N VAL A 1047 23.40 12.37 13.17
CA VAL A 1047 22.87 11.29 12.33
C VAL A 1047 22.79 11.78 10.90
N MET A 1048 23.58 11.18 10.00
CA MET A 1048 23.68 11.59 8.60
C MET A 1048 23.30 10.42 7.66
N PRO A 1049 22.26 10.56 6.82
CA PRO A 1049 21.94 9.54 5.83
C PRO A 1049 22.98 9.46 4.70
N VAL A 1050 23.38 8.24 4.36
CA VAL A 1050 24.48 7.98 3.39
C VAL A 1050 24.12 8.50 1.99
N ASP A 1051 22.92 8.18 1.52
CA ASP A 1051 22.45 8.62 0.20
C ASP A 1051 22.24 10.13 0.12
N TYR A 1052 21.83 10.75 1.22
CA TYR A 1052 21.67 12.20 1.31
C TYR A 1052 23.00 12.92 1.22
N ARG A 1053 24.02 12.44 1.96
CA ARG A 1053 25.38 12.97 1.86
C ARG A 1053 25.90 12.91 0.43
N ARG A 1054 25.72 11.77 -0.25
CA ARG A 1054 26.09 11.62 -1.66
C ARG A 1054 25.39 12.66 -2.54
N ALA A 1055 24.08 12.81 -2.38
CA ALA A 1055 23.29 13.76 -3.16
C ALA A 1055 23.75 15.22 -2.94
N LEU A 1056 24.01 15.62 -1.69
CA LEU A 1056 24.51 16.96 -1.36
C LEU A 1056 25.88 17.23 -2.00
N GLN A 1057 26.81 16.27 -1.94
CA GLN A 1057 28.13 16.39 -2.56
C GLN A 1057 28.04 16.51 -4.08
N GLU A 1058 27.18 15.71 -4.72
CA GLU A 1058 26.92 15.80 -6.15
C GLU A 1058 26.33 17.16 -6.55
N MET A 1059 25.36 17.68 -5.78
CA MET A 1059 24.77 19.00 -6.00
C MET A 1059 25.80 20.14 -5.84
N GLN A 1060 26.63 20.10 -4.81
CA GLN A 1060 27.71 21.06 -4.60
C GLN A 1060 28.75 21.00 -5.73
N GLY A 1061 29.09 19.80 -6.20
CA GLY A 1061 29.98 19.59 -7.34
C GLY A 1061 29.42 20.18 -8.64
N ARG A 1062 28.12 19.97 -8.91
CA ARG A 1062 27.43 20.55 -10.08
C ARG A 1062 27.37 22.07 -10.03
N LYS A 1063 27.04 22.67 -8.87
CA LYS A 1063 27.05 24.13 -8.70
C LYS A 1063 28.42 24.73 -8.99
N LYS A 1064 29.49 24.15 -8.43
CA LYS A 1064 30.87 24.57 -8.68
C LYS A 1064 31.25 24.46 -10.17
N ALA A 1065 30.80 23.41 -10.85
CA ALA A 1065 31.03 23.25 -12.29
C ALA A 1065 30.24 24.29 -13.11
N SER A 1066 28.97 24.57 -12.79
CA SER A 1066 28.19 25.59 -13.52
C SER A 1066 28.71 27.01 -13.30
N GLU A 1067 29.22 27.31 -12.10
CA GLU A 1067 29.87 28.59 -11.78
C GLU A 1067 31.22 28.75 -12.52
N GLN A 1068 31.95 27.66 -12.76
CA GLN A 1068 33.19 27.66 -13.54
C GLN A 1068 32.95 27.79 -15.05
N ASP A 1069 31.86 27.23 -15.57
CA ASP A 1069 31.54 27.25 -17.01
C ASP A 1069 30.78 28.51 -17.45
N GLY A 1070 30.39 29.40 -16.53
CA GLY A 1070 29.72 30.67 -16.84
C GLY A 1070 28.32 30.53 -17.45
N ILE A 1071 27.71 29.34 -17.38
CA ILE A 1071 26.38 29.06 -17.93
C ILE A 1071 25.36 29.14 -16.79
N SER A 1072 24.67 30.27 -16.69
CA SER A 1072 23.43 30.39 -15.93
C SER A 1072 22.33 29.57 -16.61
N LEU A 1073 22.14 28.31 -16.18
CA LEU A 1073 20.96 27.53 -16.54
C LEU A 1073 19.74 28.13 -15.83
N ALA A 1074 19.03 29.01 -16.52
CA ALA A 1074 17.64 29.32 -16.20
C ALA A 1074 16.81 28.04 -16.43
N VAL A 1075 16.52 27.30 -15.37
CA VAL A 1075 15.58 26.18 -15.40
C VAL A 1075 14.17 26.76 -15.38
N GLY A 1076 13.34 26.34 -16.35
CA GLY A 1076 12.09 26.96 -16.77
C GLY A 1076 11.10 27.31 -15.66
N SER A 1077 10.59 28.53 -15.76
CA SER A 1077 9.44 29.13 -15.06
C SER A 1077 8.11 28.48 -15.43
#